data_AF-X6G6C7-F1
#
_entry.id   AF-X6G6C7-F1
#
_cell.length_a   1.000
_cell.length_b   1.000
_cell.length_c   1.000
_cell.angle_alpha   90.00
_cell.angle_beta   90.00
_cell.angle_gamma   90.00
#
_symmetry.space_group_name_H-M   'P 1'
#
loop_
_entity.id
_entity.type
_entity.pdbx_description
1 polymer ?
#
loop_
_entity_poly.entity_id
_entity_poly.type
_entity_poly.pdbx_seq_one_letter_code
_entity_poly.pdbx_strand_id
1 'polypeptide(L)'
;MQDEEFKPSLGKIGSRGSKAGKRFAGQIRAAINRAGGGSGRRGRFVGSRAGRGGAAAAVLRARDPHAAFRQRRVVVKARIKLAGKGVDGARAHLRYLQRDGVTREGEPGELYSADSDRVDGKAFIDRADGDRHQFRFIVAPEDGIEYDDLKPLTRRLMAQMEEDLGTRLDWVAVDHFNTGHPHTHIIVRGNDDRGENLVIARDYISSGIRERAAELVSLDLGPRTDREIEQRLRQEMERERFTSIDRQLLRLRDDDGHVSPVSRDTFRQTLRQGRLRKLERMGLAEEVGSGRWRLDGELEATLRRIGERGDIIKTMHRELTGKGLARSAADYVVHDRSAEQMQPVVGRIVARGLADEITDRHYLVVDGVDGKSHYVDIGKSEATQPTPEGCIVRVTPRETGPRQVDRTIAEIATTHDGRYSIDIHLKHDPSATERFAETHVRRLEAIRRATDGVRREPDGTWTIAPDHLDRVAGYERQRARAEPVVVDKLSSMLLESQVSFDGATWLDRELVSDTPEALHSSGFGRDVREAQGRRRQWLIAQGLAREEQDRIVYRANMLSILGQRELNRVAGRLSSELGLPYAEARSGERIDGTLRRSVELGSGKYAVIEKSREFTMVPWRPVLEHHIGKEVSGVVRAEGISWTIGRERSGPGVS
;
A
#
# COMPACT_ATOMS: atom_id res chain seq x y z
N MET A 1 71.90 -38.54 -35.28
CA MET A 1 71.69 -38.25 -36.72
C MET A 1 70.91 -39.40 -37.31
N GLN A 2 69.63 -39.16 -37.57
CA GLN A 2 68.85 -39.73 -38.67
C GLN A 2 67.77 -38.68 -38.93
N ASP A 3 68.00 -37.86 -39.95
CA ASP A 3 67.01 -36.92 -40.48
C ASP A 3 65.98 -37.73 -41.27
N GLU A 4 64.78 -37.89 -40.74
CA GLU A 4 63.64 -38.33 -41.55
C GLU A 4 62.95 -37.10 -42.14
N GLU A 5 63.16 -36.92 -43.44
CA GLU A 5 62.57 -35.90 -44.29
C GLU A 5 61.04 -36.05 -44.34
N PHE A 6 60.32 -35.22 -43.59
CA PHE A 6 58.85 -35.21 -43.56
C PHE A 6 58.30 -34.58 -44.85
N LYS A 7 57.76 -35.42 -45.76
CA LYS A 7 56.99 -34.96 -46.93
C LYS A 7 55.49 -35.03 -46.67
N PRO A 8 54.79 -33.91 -46.45
CA PRO A 8 53.34 -33.93 -46.27
C PRO A 8 52.63 -34.18 -47.61
N SER A 9 51.84 -35.26 -47.69
CA SER A 9 50.88 -35.43 -48.79
C SER A 9 49.58 -34.68 -48.47
N LEU A 10 49.15 -33.77 -49.35
CA LEU A 10 47.83 -33.17 -49.25
C LEU A 10 46.78 -34.19 -49.72
N GLY A 11 45.86 -34.57 -48.82
CA GLY A 11 44.74 -35.44 -49.16
C GLY A 11 43.82 -34.81 -50.22
N LYS A 12 43.08 -35.65 -50.94
CA LYS A 12 42.14 -35.22 -52.00
C LYS A 12 41.14 -34.16 -51.48
N ILE A 13 40.97 -33.10 -52.28
CA ILE A 13 40.01 -32.02 -52.05
C ILE A 13 38.62 -32.63 -51.87
N GLY A 14 38.04 -32.44 -50.69
CA GLY A 14 36.71 -32.95 -50.31
C GLY A 14 36.67 -34.07 -49.26
N SER A 15 37.81 -34.61 -48.83
CA SER A 15 37.80 -35.64 -47.76
C SER A 15 37.59 -35.02 -46.36
N ARG A 16 36.56 -35.49 -45.63
CA ARG A 16 36.39 -35.22 -44.19
C ARG A 16 37.27 -36.21 -43.41
N GLY A 17 38.41 -35.74 -42.92
CA GLY A 17 39.42 -36.54 -42.19
C GLY A 17 38.88 -37.36 -41.02
N SER A 18 39.62 -38.43 -40.69
CA SER A 18 39.25 -39.47 -39.71
C SER A 18 39.13 -38.96 -38.26
N LYS A 19 38.36 -39.68 -37.45
CA LYS A 19 38.01 -39.37 -36.05
C LYS A 19 39.20 -39.20 -35.07
N ALA A 20 40.45 -39.38 -35.51
CA ALA A 20 41.64 -39.22 -34.67
C ALA A 20 41.93 -37.75 -34.28
N GLY A 21 41.59 -36.77 -35.12
CA GLY A 21 41.76 -35.33 -34.80
C GLY A 21 40.90 -34.81 -33.64
N LYS A 22 39.83 -35.53 -33.27
CA LYS A 22 38.95 -35.16 -32.15
C LYS A 22 39.58 -35.40 -30.77
N ARG A 23 40.59 -36.27 -30.66
CA ARG A 23 41.26 -36.56 -29.36
C ARG A 23 42.29 -35.48 -28.98
N PHE A 24 43.02 -34.94 -29.95
CA PHE A 24 44.01 -33.87 -29.71
C PHE A 24 43.36 -32.53 -29.31
N ALA A 25 42.27 -32.14 -29.98
CA ALA A 25 41.49 -30.94 -29.63
C ALA A 25 40.88 -31.02 -28.22
N GLY A 26 40.56 -32.23 -27.74
CA GLY A 26 40.10 -32.47 -26.37
C GLY A 26 41.20 -32.32 -25.32
N GLN A 27 42.42 -32.78 -25.64
CA GLN A 27 43.59 -32.64 -24.75
C GLN A 27 44.06 -31.17 -24.65
N ILE A 28 44.02 -30.41 -25.75
CA ILE A 28 44.30 -28.97 -25.74
C ILE A 28 43.26 -28.22 -24.88
N ARG A 29 41.96 -28.52 -25.00
CA ARG A 29 40.93 -27.93 -24.14
C ARG A 29 41.12 -28.27 -22.66
N ALA A 30 41.53 -29.50 -22.35
CA ALA A 30 41.78 -29.92 -20.97
C ALA A 30 43.04 -29.27 -20.37
N ALA A 31 44.04 -28.93 -21.19
CA ALA A 31 45.23 -28.18 -20.78
C ALA A 31 44.92 -26.69 -20.56
N ILE A 32 44.13 -26.07 -21.44
CA ILE A 32 43.68 -24.67 -21.31
C ILE A 32 42.81 -24.48 -20.06
N ASN A 33 41.92 -25.43 -19.76
CA ASN A 33 41.08 -25.37 -18.56
C ASN A 33 41.89 -25.55 -17.25
N ARG A 34 42.99 -26.32 -17.26
CA ARG A 34 43.88 -26.48 -16.09
C ARG A 34 44.80 -25.27 -15.86
N ALA A 35 45.08 -24.49 -16.90
CA ALA A 35 45.87 -23.26 -16.85
C ALA A 35 45.04 -22.00 -16.51
N GLY A 36 43.79 -22.16 -16.03
CA GLY A 36 42.93 -21.03 -15.65
C GLY A 36 42.21 -20.33 -16.82
N GLY A 37 42.36 -20.82 -18.05
CA GLY A 37 41.68 -20.30 -19.25
C GLY A 37 40.25 -20.80 -19.41
N GLY A 38 39.37 -20.52 -18.44
CA GLY A 38 37.96 -20.85 -18.57
C GLY A 38 37.26 -19.91 -19.56
N SER A 39 36.97 -20.37 -20.78
CA SER A 39 35.99 -19.71 -21.65
C SER A 39 34.61 -19.85 -20.99
N GLY A 40 34.21 -18.85 -20.21
CA GLY A 40 32.89 -18.78 -19.61
C GLY A 40 31.84 -19.02 -20.68
N ARG A 41 31.01 -20.05 -20.47
CA ARG A 41 29.74 -20.22 -21.18
C ARG A 41 29.01 -18.89 -21.16
N ARG A 42 29.00 -18.17 -22.29
CA ARG A 42 28.05 -17.07 -22.53
C ARG A 42 26.67 -17.69 -22.64
N GLY A 43 25.98 -17.72 -21.50
CA GLY A 43 24.66 -18.28 -21.35
C GLY A 43 23.98 -17.75 -20.09
N ARG A 44 24.01 -16.42 -19.89
CA ARG A 44 23.00 -15.74 -19.08
C ARG A 44 22.52 -14.55 -19.89
N PHE A 45 21.26 -14.60 -20.31
CA PHE A 45 20.55 -13.43 -20.81
C PHE A 45 20.55 -12.38 -19.70
N VAL A 46 21.46 -11.42 -19.78
CA VAL A 46 21.42 -10.21 -18.98
C VAL A 46 20.59 -9.25 -19.83
N GLY A 47 19.40 -8.87 -19.36
CA GLY A 47 18.45 -8.00 -20.08
C GLY A 47 18.99 -6.59 -20.40
N SER A 48 20.30 -6.34 -20.26
CA SER A 48 20.99 -5.12 -20.66
C SER A 48 20.95 -4.88 -22.17
N ARG A 49 20.70 -5.91 -22.99
CA ARG A 49 20.51 -5.79 -24.46
C ARG A 49 19.05 -5.68 -24.92
N ALA A 50 18.08 -5.79 -24.01
CA ALA A 50 16.65 -5.83 -24.36
C ALA A 50 15.94 -4.48 -24.21
N GLY A 51 16.63 -3.43 -23.77
CA GLY A 51 16.04 -2.10 -23.55
C GLY A 51 17.03 -0.96 -23.83
N ARG A 52 16.48 0.24 -24.03
CA ARG A 52 17.21 1.49 -24.25
C ARG A 52 18.03 1.89 -23.01
N GLY A 53 19.14 2.60 -23.21
CA GLY A 53 20.06 3.03 -22.13
C GLY A 53 21.05 1.97 -21.64
N GLY A 54 21.05 0.76 -22.22
CA GLY A 54 21.97 -0.32 -21.81
C GLY A 54 23.46 0.02 -22.01
N ALA A 55 23.79 0.74 -23.08
CA ALA A 55 25.17 1.19 -23.35
C ALA A 55 25.61 2.30 -22.37
N ALA A 56 24.76 3.30 -22.14
CA ALA A 56 25.01 4.35 -21.16
C ALA A 56 25.23 3.76 -19.75
N ALA A 57 24.35 2.83 -19.33
CA ALA A 57 24.48 2.14 -18.05
C ALA A 57 25.79 1.34 -17.92
N ALA A 58 26.29 0.74 -19.01
CA ALA A 58 27.55 0.01 -19.00
C ALA A 58 28.76 0.95 -18.85
N VAL A 59 28.74 2.12 -19.50
CA VAL A 59 29.79 3.15 -19.37
C VAL A 59 29.80 3.74 -17.97
N LEU A 60 28.63 4.08 -17.44
CA LEU A 60 28.45 4.63 -16.10
C LEU A 60 28.99 3.68 -15.02
N ARG A 61 28.67 2.38 -15.11
CA ARG A 61 29.23 1.35 -14.22
C ARG A 61 30.75 1.15 -14.28
N ALA A 62 31.37 1.49 -15.40
CA ALA A 62 32.81 1.29 -15.62
C ALA A 62 33.67 2.45 -15.09
N ARG A 63 33.06 3.53 -14.56
CA ARG A 63 33.77 4.70 -14.02
C ARG A 63 34.33 4.45 -12.61
N ASP A 64 35.34 5.25 -12.25
CA ASP A 64 36.19 5.12 -11.07
C ASP A 64 35.44 4.83 -9.75
N PRO A 65 35.67 3.68 -9.10
CA PRO A 65 35.08 3.34 -7.80
C PRO A 65 35.36 4.35 -6.68
N HIS A 66 36.44 5.14 -6.79
CA HIS A 66 36.83 6.14 -5.80
C HIS A 66 36.13 7.50 -5.98
N ALA A 67 35.58 7.79 -7.16
CA ALA A 67 34.76 8.99 -7.41
C ALA A 67 33.47 9.00 -6.56
N ALA A 68 32.97 7.82 -6.18
CA ALA A 68 31.76 7.66 -5.37
C ALA A 68 31.84 8.29 -3.96
N PHE A 69 33.03 8.60 -3.45
CA PHE A 69 33.20 9.27 -2.16
C PHE A 69 33.09 10.79 -2.25
N ARG A 70 33.39 11.38 -3.42
CA ARG A 70 33.35 12.83 -3.66
C ARG A 70 32.10 13.29 -4.41
N GLN A 71 31.38 12.37 -5.05
CA GLN A 71 30.11 12.68 -5.70
C GLN A 71 29.00 12.95 -4.68
N ARG A 72 28.13 13.91 -5.00
CA ARG A 72 26.89 14.16 -4.27
C ARG A 72 25.98 12.93 -4.42
N ARG A 73 25.25 12.58 -3.36
CA ARG A 73 24.40 11.36 -3.36
C ARG A 73 22.97 11.71 -3.75
N VAL A 74 22.40 10.88 -4.60
CA VAL A 74 20.98 10.93 -4.94
C VAL A 74 20.37 9.56 -4.69
N VAL A 75 19.19 9.53 -4.08
CA VAL A 75 18.36 8.33 -3.99
C VAL A 75 17.37 8.37 -5.14
N VAL A 76 17.37 7.32 -5.96
CA VAL A 76 16.35 7.13 -6.99
C VAL A 76 15.59 5.86 -6.67
N LYS A 77 14.28 5.97 -6.53
CA LYS A 77 13.38 4.83 -6.46
C LYS A 77 12.58 4.76 -7.75
N ALA A 78 12.44 3.56 -8.32
CA ALA A 78 11.80 3.36 -9.60
C ALA A 78 10.75 2.24 -9.53
N ARG A 79 9.61 2.42 -10.19
CA ARG A 79 8.60 1.39 -10.36
C ARG A 79 7.94 1.44 -11.71
N ILE A 80 7.63 0.26 -12.22
CA ILE A 80 6.86 0.04 -13.44
C ILE A 80 5.45 -0.42 -13.02
N LYS A 81 4.41 0.26 -13.48
CA LYS A 81 3.00 -0.16 -13.28
C LYS A 81 2.45 -0.62 -14.62
N LEU A 82 1.85 -1.81 -14.66
CA LEU A 82 1.21 -2.36 -15.87
C LEU A 82 -0.24 -1.87 -15.98
N ALA A 83 -0.72 -1.71 -17.21
CA ALA A 83 -2.11 -1.42 -17.53
C ALA A 83 -3.03 -2.58 -17.15
N GLY A 84 -3.44 -2.62 -15.89
CA GLY A 84 -4.49 -3.51 -15.38
C GLY A 84 -5.39 -2.85 -14.34
N LYS A 85 -5.03 -1.65 -13.88
CA LYS A 85 -5.82 -0.81 -12.98
C LYS A 85 -5.97 0.54 -13.69
N GLY A 86 -7.15 0.76 -14.27
CA GLY A 86 -7.42 1.81 -15.25
C GLY A 86 -7.09 3.23 -14.80
N VAL A 87 -7.24 4.14 -15.77
CA VAL A 87 -7.16 5.62 -15.72
C VAL A 87 -7.45 6.24 -14.34
N ASP A 88 -8.46 5.75 -13.61
CA ASP A 88 -8.85 6.26 -12.29
C ASP A 88 -7.78 6.13 -11.19
N GLY A 89 -7.01 5.04 -11.17
CA GLY A 89 -5.94 4.84 -10.19
C GLY A 89 -4.74 5.77 -10.46
N ALA A 90 -4.45 6.04 -11.73
CA ALA A 90 -3.41 6.99 -12.12
C ALA A 90 -3.83 8.44 -11.82
N ARG A 91 -5.10 8.77 -12.04
CA ARG A 91 -5.69 10.07 -11.71
C ARG A 91 -5.74 10.34 -10.20
N ALA A 92 -6.09 9.34 -9.39
CA ALA A 92 -6.06 9.43 -7.93
C ALA A 92 -4.63 9.68 -7.42
N HIS A 93 -3.64 9.00 -7.99
CA HIS A 93 -2.23 9.19 -7.64
C HIS A 93 -1.72 10.60 -7.99
N LEU A 94 -2.02 11.13 -9.19
CA LEU A 94 -1.63 12.50 -9.55
C LEU A 94 -2.25 13.56 -8.61
N ARG A 95 -3.56 13.44 -8.32
CA ARG A 95 -4.21 14.36 -7.38
C ARG A 95 -3.59 14.30 -5.98
N TYR A 96 -3.18 13.11 -5.55
CA TYR A 96 -2.45 12.96 -4.29
C TYR A 96 -1.10 13.68 -4.35
N LEU A 97 -0.32 13.43 -5.40
CA LEU A 97 1.01 14.03 -5.57
C LEU A 97 0.97 15.56 -5.55
N GLN A 98 -0.09 16.16 -6.10
CA GLN A 98 -0.32 17.61 -6.07
C GLN A 98 -0.81 18.12 -4.70
N ARG A 99 -1.60 17.31 -3.98
CA ARG A 99 -2.12 17.67 -2.65
C ARG A 99 -1.03 17.59 -1.58
N ASP A 100 -0.22 16.54 -1.62
CA ASP A 100 0.83 16.28 -0.64
C ASP A 100 2.15 16.94 -1.03
N GLY A 101 2.35 17.24 -2.31
CA GLY A 101 3.41 18.14 -2.72
C GLY A 101 3.13 19.51 -2.11
N VAL A 102 4.11 20.05 -1.39
CA VAL A 102 4.13 21.47 -1.08
C VAL A 102 5.40 22.09 -1.63
N THR A 103 5.26 23.30 -2.14
CA THR A 103 6.42 24.14 -2.46
C THR A 103 7.12 24.55 -1.16
N ARG A 104 8.30 25.18 -1.28
CA ARG A 104 9.04 25.67 -0.12
C ARG A 104 8.23 26.68 0.71
N GLU A 105 7.30 27.38 0.07
CA GLU A 105 6.38 28.37 0.64
C GLU A 105 5.12 27.76 1.28
N GLY A 106 4.93 26.43 1.18
CA GLY A 106 3.78 25.73 1.74
C GLY A 106 2.55 25.71 0.83
N GLU A 107 2.67 26.15 -0.42
CA GLU A 107 1.60 26.09 -1.42
C GLU A 107 1.45 24.68 -2.02
N PRO A 108 0.26 24.29 -2.51
CA PRO A 108 0.07 22.99 -3.16
C PRO A 108 1.00 22.78 -4.36
N GLY A 109 1.53 21.57 -4.51
CA GLY A 109 2.45 21.21 -5.57
C GLY A 109 1.78 21.23 -6.95
N GLU A 110 2.35 22.00 -7.88
CA GLU A 110 1.91 22.04 -9.28
C GLU A 110 2.67 21.03 -10.13
N LEU A 111 1.95 20.35 -11.04
CA LEU A 111 2.58 19.45 -12.02
C LEU A 111 3.30 20.28 -13.08
N TYR A 112 4.54 19.92 -13.41
CA TYR A 112 5.33 20.55 -14.47
C TYR A 112 5.86 19.50 -15.47
N SER A 113 6.26 19.96 -16.66
CA SER A 113 6.88 19.15 -17.71
C SER A 113 8.23 19.76 -18.15
N ALA A 114 8.79 19.22 -19.24
CA ALA A 114 10.01 19.74 -19.85
C ALA A 114 9.91 21.23 -20.23
N ASP A 115 8.74 21.66 -20.67
CA ASP A 115 8.48 22.94 -21.34
C ASP A 115 7.47 23.84 -20.61
N SER A 116 6.72 23.31 -19.63
CA SER A 116 5.75 24.07 -18.85
C SER A 116 5.98 23.91 -17.35
N ASP A 117 5.80 24.99 -16.59
CA ASP A 117 5.78 24.98 -15.12
C ASP A 117 4.44 24.52 -14.54
N ARG A 118 3.39 24.46 -15.38
CA ARG A 118 2.05 24.03 -15.01
C ARG A 118 1.40 23.17 -16.09
N VAL A 119 1.02 21.96 -15.74
CA VAL A 119 0.42 20.97 -16.64
C VAL A 119 -0.89 20.44 -16.05
N ASP A 120 -1.91 20.31 -16.89
CA ASP A 120 -3.12 19.61 -16.51
C ASP A 120 -2.86 18.10 -16.41
N GLY A 121 -2.92 17.57 -15.18
CA GLY A 121 -2.78 16.15 -14.91
C GLY A 121 -3.85 15.30 -15.61
N LYS A 122 -5.05 15.82 -15.86
CA LYS A 122 -6.09 15.11 -16.61
C LYS A 122 -5.66 14.91 -18.06
N ALA A 123 -5.22 15.97 -18.74
CA ALA A 123 -4.73 15.88 -20.10
C ALA A 123 -3.55 14.90 -20.26
N PHE A 124 -2.64 14.83 -19.28
CA PHE A 124 -1.55 13.84 -19.28
C PHE A 124 -2.07 12.40 -19.18
N ILE A 125 -3.01 12.16 -18.25
CA ILE A 125 -3.61 10.82 -18.06
C ILE A 125 -4.40 10.38 -19.29
N ASP A 126 -5.15 11.29 -19.89
CA ASP A 126 -5.94 10.99 -21.10
C ASP A 126 -5.01 10.63 -22.27
N ARG A 127 -3.83 11.27 -22.38
CA ARG A 127 -2.79 10.86 -23.35
C ARG A 127 -2.19 9.50 -23.04
N ALA A 128 -2.00 9.16 -21.76
CA ALA A 128 -1.42 7.90 -21.31
C ALA A 128 -2.41 6.72 -21.35
N ASP A 129 -3.65 6.95 -21.75
CA ASP A 129 -4.63 5.89 -21.92
C ASP A 129 -4.19 4.89 -23.00
N GLY A 130 -4.27 3.61 -22.70
CA GLY A 130 -3.77 2.54 -23.56
C GLY A 130 -2.28 2.24 -23.48
N ASP A 131 -1.46 3.03 -22.77
CA ASP A 131 -0.05 2.69 -22.52
C ASP A 131 0.04 1.36 -21.77
N ARG A 132 0.86 0.41 -22.25
CA ARG A 132 1.00 -0.92 -21.60
C ARG A 132 1.52 -0.83 -20.16
N HIS A 133 2.35 0.17 -19.89
CA HIS A 133 2.93 0.42 -18.58
C HIS A 133 3.19 1.91 -18.36
N GLN A 134 3.49 2.32 -17.14
CA GLN A 134 4.05 3.64 -16.84
C GLN A 134 5.27 3.48 -15.94
N PHE A 135 6.22 4.38 -16.05
CA PHE A 135 7.35 4.48 -15.14
C PHE A 135 7.08 5.57 -14.12
N ARG A 136 7.35 5.27 -12.85
CA ARG A 136 7.29 6.23 -11.74
C ARG A 136 8.64 6.28 -11.07
N PHE A 137 9.21 7.47 -10.98
CA PHE A 137 10.47 7.73 -10.32
C PHE A 137 10.27 8.68 -9.14
N ILE A 138 11.03 8.46 -8.08
CA ILE A 138 11.24 9.42 -7.00
C ILE A 138 12.73 9.73 -6.98
N VAL A 139 13.08 10.98 -7.17
CA VAL A 139 14.47 11.46 -7.21
C VAL A 139 14.68 12.38 -6.01
N ALA A 140 15.51 11.94 -5.06
CA ALA A 140 15.76 12.64 -3.80
C ALA A 140 17.27 12.88 -3.64
N PRO A 141 17.78 14.07 -4.01
CA PRO A 141 19.14 14.47 -3.67
C PRO A 141 19.31 14.55 -2.15
N GLU A 142 20.41 13.99 -1.62
CA GLU A 142 20.69 14.06 -0.17
C GLU A 142 20.80 15.52 0.31
N ASP A 143 21.41 16.36 -0.52
CA ASP A 143 21.63 17.79 -0.29
C ASP A 143 20.53 18.63 -0.98
N GLY A 144 19.33 18.06 -1.18
CA GLY A 144 18.22 18.69 -1.90
C GLY A 144 17.67 19.98 -1.25
N ILE A 145 17.96 20.21 0.03
CA ILE A 145 17.59 21.44 0.76
C ILE A 145 18.36 22.68 0.30
N GLU A 146 19.51 22.48 -0.35
CA GLU A 146 20.33 23.56 -0.93
C GLU A 146 19.70 24.11 -2.23
N TYR A 147 18.71 23.41 -2.80
CA TYR A 147 17.97 23.89 -3.95
C TYR A 147 16.75 24.70 -3.50
N ASP A 148 16.59 25.90 -4.06
CA ASP A 148 15.35 26.67 -3.94
C ASP A 148 14.23 26.05 -4.78
N ASP A 149 14.58 25.48 -5.93
CA ASP A 149 13.67 24.81 -6.86
C ASP A 149 14.35 23.57 -7.46
N LEU A 150 13.63 22.44 -7.48
CA LEU A 150 14.11 21.18 -8.06
C LEU A 150 13.76 21.05 -9.56
N LYS A 151 12.85 21.88 -10.10
CA LYS A 151 12.48 21.84 -11.53
C LYS A 151 13.68 21.91 -12.48
N PRO A 152 14.69 22.79 -12.31
CA PRO A 152 15.83 22.85 -13.22
C PRO A 152 16.67 21.56 -13.21
N LEU A 153 16.88 20.97 -12.03
CA LEU A 153 17.59 19.70 -11.87
C LEU A 153 16.81 18.58 -12.56
N THR A 154 15.51 18.50 -12.32
CA THR A 154 14.64 17.47 -12.92
C THR A 154 14.59 17.57 -14.43
N ARG A 155 14.43 18.77 -15.00
CA ARG A 155 14.43 18.97 -16.47
C ARG A 155 15.73 18.51 -17.11
N ARG A 156 16.88 18.86 -16.50
CA ARG A 156 18.20 18.40 -16.97
C ARG A 156 18.36 16.89 -16.86
N LEU A 157 17.88 16.29 -15.77
CA LEU A 157 17.89 14.83 -15.61
C LEU A 157 17.04 14.15 -16.70
N MET A 158 15.84 14.66 -16.96
CA MET A 158 14.96 14.10 -17.98
C MET A 158 15.53 14.28 -19.39
N ALA A 159 16.14 15.42 -19.70
CA ALA A 159 16.86 15.62 -20.96
C ALA A 159 18.04 14.64 -21.12
N GLN A 160 18.82 14.42 -20.05
CA GLN A 160 19.90 13.43 -20.06
C GLN A 160 19.38 12.00 -20.26
N MET A 161 18.21 11.68 -19.69
CA MET A 161 17.53 10.41 -19.92
C MET A 161 17.06 10.26 -21.36
N GLU A 162 16.50 11.31 -21.99
CA GLU A 162 16.12 11.28 -23.41
C GLU A 162 17.33 10.98 -24.30
N GLU A 163 18.49 11.60 -24.01
CA GLU A 163 19.75 11.33 -24.72
C GLU A 163 20.24 9.90 -24.51
N ASP A 164 20.31 9.43 -23.26
CA ASP A 164 20.80 8.08 -22.93
C ASP A 164 19.89 6.97 -23.51
N LEU A 165 18.59 7.24 -23.62
CA LEU A 165 17.61 6.30 -24.17
C LEU A 165 17.48 6.41 -25.70
N GLY A 166 17.84 7.55 -26.30
CA GLY A 166 17.69 7.80 -27.73
C GLY A 166 16.23 7.95 -28.17
N THR A 167 15.38 8.53 -27.31
CA THR A 167 13.95 8.80 -27.58
C THR A 167 13.48 9.98 -26.75
N ARG A 168 12.51 10.75 -27.24
CA ARG A 168 11.80 11.71 -26.38
C ARG A 168 10.95 10.98 -25.34
N LEU A 169 10.72 11.63 -24.20
CA LEU A 169 9.91 11.12 -23.10
C LEU A 169 8.75 12.08 -22.83
N ASP A 170 7.51 11.57 -22.77
CA ASP A 170 6.36 12.33 -22.26
C ASP A 170 6.24 12.08 -20.75
N TRP A 171 6.43 13.14 -19.96
CA TRP A 171 6.49 13.05 -18.50
C TRP A 171 5.90 14.28 -17.82
N VAL A 172 5.45 14.06 -16.58
CA VAL A 172 5.07 15.12 -15.63
C VAL A 172 5.77 14.89 -14.31
N ALA A 173 6.06 15.96 -13.59
CA ALA A 173 6.69 15.90 -12.29
C ALA A 173 6.07 16.86 -11.27
N VAL A 174 6.29 16.59 -9.99
CA VAL A 174 5.97 17.52 -8.88
C VAL A 174 7.03 17.39 -7.80
N ASP A 175 7.37 18.53 -7.19
CA ASP A 175 8.39 18.62 -6.14
C ASP A 175 7.74 18.67 -4.76
N HIS A 176 8.33 17.97 -3.80
CA HIS A 176 7.84 17.82 -2.43
C HIS A 176 8.89 18.35 -1.45
N PHE A 177 8.59 19.46 -0.76
CA PHE A 177 9.47 20.05 0.27
C PHE A 177 8.97 19.85 1.72
N ASN A 178 7.76 19.33 1.92
CA ASN A 178 7.18 19.02 3.26
C ASN A 178 7.78 17.79 3.95
N THR A 179 8.50 16.94 3.22
CA THR A 179 9.15 15.76 3.79
C THR A 179 10.53 16.14 4.31
N GLY A 180 11.11 15.32 5.19
CA GLY A 180 12.42 15.62 5.80
C GLY A 180 13.57 15.82 4.80
N HIS A 181 13.37 15.52 3.51
CA HIS A 181 14.30 15.76 2.41
C HIS A 181 13.55 16.13 1.12
N PRO A 182 13.84 17.28 0.48
CA PRO A 182 13.23 17.64 -0.79
C PRO A 182 13.44 16.58 -1.86
N HIS A 183 12.39 16.25 -2.61
CA HIS A 183 12.44 15.26 -3.67
C HIS A 183 11.40 15.51 -4.76
N THR A 184 11.65 14.95 -5.93
CA THR A 184 10.77 15.08 -7.09
C THR A 184 10.14 13.74 -7.43
N HIS A 185 8.81 13.75 -7.61
CA HIS A 185 8.06 12.68 -8.25
C HIS A 185 8.02 12.89 -9.75
N ILE A 186 8.39 11.88 -10.53
CA ILE A 186 8.36 11.93 -12.00
C ILE A 186 7.56 10.75 -12.51
N ILE A 187 6.57 11.02 -13.35
CA ILE A 187 5.78 10.00 -14.04
C ILE A 187 6.08 10.10 -15.52
N VAL A 188 6.57 8.99 -16.09
CA VAL A 188 6.89 8.87 -17.51
C VAL A 188 5.95 7.86 -18.16
N ARG A 189 5.45 8.21 -19.34
CA ARG A 189 4.60 7.34 -20.14
C ARG A 189 5.29 6.05 -20.57
N GLY A 190 4.46 5.06 -20.90
CA GLY A 190 4.90 3.74 -21.34
C GLY A 190 5.31 3.65 -22.80
N ASN A 191 5.09 4.73 -23.55
CA ASN A 191 5.33 4.79 -24.97
C ASN A 191 6.50 5.73 -25.28
N ASP A 192 7.17 5.44 -26.38
CA ASP A 192 8.22 6.27 -26.92
C ASP A 192 7.70 7.33 -27.91
N ASP A 193 8.61 8.10 -28.48
CA ASP A 193 8.28 9.16 -29.44
C ASP A 193 7.72 8.67 -30.78
N ARG A 194 7.73 7.35 -31.02
CA ARG A 194 7.11 6.68 -32.17
C ARG A 194 5.77 6.04 -31.81
N GLY A 195 5.34 6.14 -30.55
CA GLY A 195 4.13 5.49 -30.04
C GLY A 195 4.31 3.99 -29.74
N GLU A 196 5.54 3.47 -29.80
CA GLU A 196 5.86 2.08 -29.47
C GLU A 196 6.12 1.92 -27.96
N ASN A 197 6.06 0.68 -27.46
CA ASN A 197 6.33 0.41 -26.04
C ASN A 197 7.77 0.80 -25.66
N LEU A 198 7.90 1.76 -24.73
CA LEU A 198 9.18 2.17 -24.15
C LEU A 198 9.73 1.08 -23.24
N VAL A 199 10.83 0.44 -23.64
CA VAL A 199 11.55 -0.54 -22.82
C VAL A 199 12.88 0.04 -22.37
N ILE A 200 13.00 0.34 -21.08
CA ILE A 200 14.24 0.85 -20.47
C ILE A 200 15.06 -0.32 -19.92
N ALA A 201 16.36 -0.33 -20.19
CA ALA A 201 17.28 -1.35 -19.69
C ALA A 201 17.27 -1.41 -18.16
N ARG A 202 17.21 -2.62 -17.60
CA ARG A 202 17.21 -2.86 -16.14
C ARG A 202 18.35 -2.16 -15.43
N ASP A 203 19.54 -2.20 -16.03
CA ASP A 203 20.74 -1.61 -15.43
C ASP A 203 20.65 -0.09 -15.35
N TYR A 204 20.08 0.55 -16.37
CA TYR A 204 19.81 1.98 -16.39
C TYR A 204 18.82 2.40 -15.30
N ILE A 205 17.73 1.63 -15.13
CA ILE A 205 16.76 1.85 -14.02
C ILE A 205 17.44 1.66 -12.65
N SER A 206 18.26 0.61 -12.51
CA SER A 206 18.82 0.23 -11.20
C SER A 206 19.92 1.16 -10.68
N SER A 207 20.68 1.78 -11.60
CA SER A 207 21.82 2.63 -11.24
C SER A 207 22.03 3.82 -12.18
N GLY A 208 21.83 3.67 -13.49
CA GLY A 208 22.08 4.73 -14.46
C GLY A 208 21.41 6.07 -14.14
N ILE A 209 20.10 6.08 -13.85
CA ILE A 209 19.36 7.31 -13.51
C ILE A 209 19.96 7.98 -12.26
N ARG A 210 20.32 7.19 -11.25
CA ARG A 210 20.93 7.69 -10.00
C ARG A 210 22.30 8.30 -10.27
N GLU A 211 23.10 7.69 -11.12
CA GLU A 211 24.44 8.16 -11.48
C GLU A 211 24.34 9.48 -12.25
N ARG A 212 23.42 9.60 -13.22
CA ARG A 212 23.15 10.87 -13.91
C ARG A 212 22.69 11.99 -12.98
N ALA A 213 21.75 11.69 -12.09
CA ALA A 213 21.29 12.66 -11.11
C ALA A 213 22.43 13.12 -10.18
N ALA A 214 23.29 12.19 -9.73
CA ALA A 214 24.45 12.52 -8.91
C ALA A 214 25.48 13.40 -9.63
N GLU A 215 25.71 13.17 -10.93
CA GLU A 215 26.55 14.02 -11.78
C GLU A 215 25.99 15.45 -11.83
N LEU A 216 24.69 15.61 -12.10
CA LEU A 216 24.04 16.93 -12.17
C LEU A 216 24.10 17.67 -10.82
N VAL A 217 23.81 16.99 -9.71
CA VAL A 217 23.90 17.61 -8.37
C VAL A 217 25.34 17.99 -8.02
N SER A 218 26.32 17.20 -8.45
CA SER A 218 27.74 17.53 -8.26
C SER A 218 28.20 18.71 -9.12
N LEU A 219 27.57 18.94 -10.28
CA LEU A 219 27.81 20.13 -11.09
C LEU A 219 27.24 21.39 -10.42
N ASP A 220 26.06 21.28 -9.80
CA ASP A 220 25.37 22.42 -9.21
C ASP A 220 25.98 22.83 -7.86
N LEU A 221 26.25 21.85 -6.99
CA LEU A 221 26.68 22.07 -5.60
C LEU A 221 28.17 21.79 -5.37
N GLY A 222 28.89 21.46 -6.43
CA GLY A 222 30.27 20.97 -6.35
C GLY A 222 30.40 19.57 -5.74
N PRO A 223 31.61 18.96 -5.84
CA PRO A 223 31.92 17.73 -5.14
C PRO A 223 31.91 17.95 -3.62
N ARG A 224 31.65 16.87 -2.88
CA ARG A 224 31.70 16.91 -1.42
C ARG A 224 33.13 17.14 -0.94
N THR A 225 33.30 18.13 -0.07
CA THR A 225 34.55 18.38 0.64
C THR A 225 34.78 17.33 1.73
N ASP A 226 36.04 17.08 2.07
CA ASP A 226 36.39 16.14 3.14
C ASP A 226 35.76 16.57 4.47
N ARG A 227 35.67 17.88 4.74
CA ARG A 227 35.01 18.42 5.94
C ARG A 227 33.52 18.10 6.01
N GLU A 228 32.78 18.24 4.91
CA GLU A 228 31.35 17.87 4.85
C GLU A 228 31.16 16.36 5.05
N ILE A 229 32.08 15.54 4.52
CA ILE A 229 32.06 14.09 4.69
C ILE A 229 32.30 13.73 6.16
N GLU A 230 33.30 14.31 6.80
CA GLU A 230 33.61 14.07 8.21
C GLU A 230 32.46 14.49 9.14
N GLN A 231 31.90 15.69 8.94
CA GLN A 231 30.79 16.18 9.75
C GLN A 231 29.56 15.27 9.64
N ARG A 232 29.22 14.83 8.42
CA ARG A 232 28.13 13.87 8.20
C ARG A 232 28.37 12.56 8.95
N LEU A 233 29.56 11.98 8.84
CA LEU A 233 29.88 10.72 9.49
C LEU A 233 29.82 10.84 11.02
N ARG A 234 30.26 11.97 11.60
CA ARG A 234 30.09 12.24 13.03
C ARG A 234 28.62 12.31 13.43
N GLN A 235 27.75 12.91 12.61
CA GLN A 235 26.31 12.90 12.87
C GLN A 235 25.69 11.50 12.76
N GLU A 236 26.11 10.70 11.77
CA GLU A 236 25.61 9.33 11.61
C GLU A 236 25.91 8.44 12.83
N MET A 237 27.05 8.68 13.49
CA MET A 237 27.47 7.93 14.69
C MET A 237 26.38 7.86 15.77
N GLU A 238 25.69 8.98 16.02
CA GLU A 238 24.67 9.10 17.08
C GLU A 238 23.24 8.75 16.61
N ARG A 239 22.99 8.60 15.31
CA ARG A 239 21.62 8.42 14.78
C ARG A 239 21.04 7.04 15.09
N GLU A 240 19.83 7.00 15.62
CA GLU A 240 19.08 5.77 15.87
C GLU A 240 18.37 5.27 14.61
N ARG A 241 19.15 4.99 13.56
CA ARG A 241 18.69 4.41 12.29
C ARG A 241 19.83 3.70 11.59
N PHE A 242 19.55 2.95 10.53
CA PHE A 242 20.59 2.31 9.73
C PHE A 242 21.39 3.33 8.92
N THR A 243 22.70 3.36 9.11
CA THR A 243 23.62 4.37 8.56
C THR A 243 24.65 3.80 7.58
N SER A 244 25.51 4.65 7.02
CA SER A 244 26.62 4.20 6.20
C SER A 244 27.69 3.48 7.02
N ILE A 245 27.87 3.86 8.30
CA ILE A 245 28.81 3.21 9.21
C ILE A 245 28.37 1.78 9.49
N ASP A 246 27.07 1.55 9.75
CA ASP A 246 26.52 0.21 10.00
C ASP A 246 26.72 -0.72 8.80
N ARG A 247 26.50 -0.21 7.58
CA ARG A 247 26.77 -0.96 6.34
C ARG A 247 28.24 -1.34 6.20
N GLN A 248 29.17 -0.49 6.65
CA GLN A 248 30.59 -0.83 6.66
C GLN A 248 30.91 -1.90 7.71
N LEU A 249 30.35 -1.78 8.91
CA LEU A 249 30.52 -2.78 9.98
C LEU A 249 30.02 -4.16 9.53
N LEU A 250 28.86 -4.23 8.87
CA LEU A 250 28.33 -5.48 8.33
C LEU A 250 29.20 -6.09 7.23
N ARG A 251 29.92 -5.28 6.44
CA ARG A 251 30.88 -5.78 5.44
C ARG A 251 32.18 -6.30 6.05
N LEU A 252 32.52 -5.80 7.24
CA LEU A 252 33.69 -6.23 8.00
C LEU A 252 33.39 -7.40 8.94
N ARG A 253 32.11 -7.81 9.02
CA ARG A 253 31.66 -8.91 9.84
C ARG A 253 32.27 -10.23 9.34
N ASP A 254 32.94 -10.95 10.22
CA ASP A 254 33.43 -12.29 9.94
C ASP A 254 32.30 -13.35 10.00
N ASP A 255 32.62 -14.59 9.65
CA ASP A 255 31.66 -15.70 9.62
C ASP A 255 31.10 -16.03 11.02
N ASP A 256 31.83 -15.68 12.08
CA ASP A 256 31.40 -15.84 13.47
C ASP A 256 30.52 -14.66 13.94
N GLY A 257 30.20 -13.70 13.07
CA GLY A 257 29.37 -12.54 13.39
C GLY A 257 30.09 -11.39 14.12
N HIS A 258 31.41 -11.40 14.16
CA HIS A 258 32.22 -10.41 14.85
C HIS A 258 32.83 -9.36 13.92
N VAL A 259 33.11 -8.18 14.45
CA VAL A 259 33.73 -7.06 13.75
C VAL A 259 34.82 -6.41 14.62
N SER A 260 35.87 -5.91 13.97
CA SER A 260 36.88 -5.07 14.61
C SER A 260 36.81 -3.64 14.04
N PRO A 261 36.83 -2.58 14.88
CA PRO A 261 36.81 -1.20 14.41
C PRO A 261 38.16 -0.75 13.85
N VAL A 262 39.23 -1.56 13.99
CA VAL A 262 40.60 -1.21 13.59
C VAL A 262 40.64 -0.80 12.13
N SER A 263 41.29 0.33 11.88
CA SER A 263 41.42 0.94 10.56
C SER A 263 42.79 1.63 10.49
N ARG A 264 43.42 1.63 9.31
CA ARG A 264 44.65 2.41 9.07
C ARG A 264 44.42 3.92 9.21
N ASP A 265 43.17 4.33 9.05
CA ASP A 265 42.68 5.70 9.24
C ASP A 265 42.06 5.84 10.65
N THR A 266 42.69 6.68 11.48
CA THR A 266 42.32 6.95 12.89
C THR A 266 40.94 7.60 13.02
N PHE A 267 40.53 8.41 12.04
CA PHE A 267 39.21 9.03 12.04
C PHE A 267 38.12 7.97 11.84
N ARG A 268 38.31 7.07 10.87
CA ARG A 268 37.38 5.94 10.65
C ARG A 268 37.33 4.97 11.82
N GLN A 269 38.47 4.72 12.48
CA GLN A 269 38.51 3.90 13.68
C GLN A 269 37.66 4.52 14.80
N THR A 270 37.83 5.82 15.06
CA THR A 270 37.05 6.57 16.05
C THR A 270 35.54 6.50 15.76
N LEU A 271 35.14 6.71 14.51
CA LEU A 271 33.73 6.64 14.10
C LEU A 271 33.12 5.25 14.31
N ARG A 272 33.84 4.19 13.92
CA ARG A 272 33.38 2.80 14.09
C ARG A 272 33.26 2.43 15.55
N GLN A 273 34.26 2.81 16.35
CA GLN A 273 34.25 2.54 17.79
C GLN A 273 33.13 3.30 18.50
N GLY A 274 32.95 4.59 18.21
CA GLY A 274 31.85 5.38 18.75
C GLY A 274 30.49 4.84 18.32
N ARG A 275 30.35 4.41 17.05
CA ARG A 275 29.12 3.77 16.57
C ARG A 275 28.85 2.44 17.26
N LEU A 276 29.84 1.57 17.44
CA LEU A 276 29.70 0.30 18.16
C LEU A 276 29.26 0.51 19.61
N ARG A 277 29.81 1.52 20.31
CA ARG A 277 29.35 1.94 21.65
C ARG A 277 27.90 2.44 21.65
N LYS A 278 27.45 3.15 20.62
CA LYS A 278 26.04 3.51 20.47
C LYS A 278 25.16 2.28 20.26
N LEU A 279 25.57 1.35 19.40
CA LEU A 279 24.85 0.09 19.15
C LEU A 279 24.79 -0.80 20.41
N GLU A 280 25.85 -0.81 21.21
CA GLU A 280 25.90 -1.50 22.51
C GLU A 280 24.84 -0.98 23.48
N ARG A 281 24.72 0.35 23.63
CA ARG A 281 23.65 0.97 24.44
C ARG A 281 22.24 0.66 23.92
N MET A 282 22.11 0.29 22.66
CA MET A 282 20.85 -0.13 22.04
C MET A 282 20.62 -1.65 22.10
N GLY A 283 21.55 -2.42 22.70
CA GLY A 283 21.49 -3.89 22.75
C GLY A 283 21.76 -4.58 21.41
N LEU A 284 22.39 -3.87 20.47
CA LEU A 284 22.58 -4.28 19.07
C LEU A 284 24.03 -4.69 18.74
N ALA A 285 24.94 -4.48 19.68
CA ALA A 285 26.32 -4.93 19.61
C ALA A 285 26.83 -5.26 21.02
N GLU A 286 27.82 -6.14 21.13
CA GLU A 286 28.46 -6.50 22.39
C GLU A 286 29.98 -6.60 22.22
N GLU A 287 30.75 -6.05 23.14
CA GLU A 287 32.21 -6.22 23.14
C GLU A 287 32.59 -7.58 23.75
N VAL A 288 33.16 -8.48 22.96
CA VAL A 288 33.50 -9.86 23.37
C VAL A 288 34.97 -9.99 23.82
N GLY A 289 35.82 -9.00 23.52
CA GLY A 289 37.19 -8.89 24.03
C GLY A 289 38.13 -8.10 23.10
N SER A 290 39.15 -7.44 23.67
CA SER A 290 40.23 -6.70 22.96
C SER A 290 39.83 -5.95 21.68
N GLY A 291 38.71 -5.20 21.70
CA GLY A 291 38.23 -4.45 20.53
C GLY A 291 37.57 -5.31 19.43
N ARG A 292 37.17 -6.54 19.73
CA ARG A 292 36.30 -7.39 18.91
C ARG A 292 34.87 -7.30 19.43
N TRP A 293 33.94 -7.08 18.51
CA TRP A 293 32.53 -6.82 18.80
C TRP A 293 31.65 -7.83 18.07
N ARG A 294 30.67 -8.39 18.74
CA ARG A 294 29.62 -9.21 18.14
C ARG A 294 28.45 -8.32 17.76
N LEU A 295 28.00 -8.40 16.51
CA LEU A 295 26.82 -7.66 16.04
C LEU A 295 25.58 -8.54 16.17
N ASP A 296 24.44 -7.92 16.50
CA ASP A 296 23.16 -8.61 16.46
C ASP A 296 22.82 -9.11 15.04
N GLY A 297 22.23 -10.31 14.94
CA GLY A 297 21.87 -10.91 13.66
C GLY A 297 20.83 -10.11 12.88
N GLU A 298 19.96 -9.41 13.60
CA GLU A 298 18.87 -8.56 13.10
C GLU A 298 19.23 -7.06 13.18
N LEU A 299 20.51 -6.71 13.29
CA LEU A 299 21.00 -5.32 13.38
C LEU A 299 20.35 -4.39 12.35
N GLU A 300 20.46 -4.76 11.07
CA GLU A 300 19.95 -3.94 9.98
C GLU A 300 18.43 -3.81 10.04
N ALA A 301 17.72 -4.92 10.28
CA ALA A 301 16.26 -4.93 10.36
C ALA A 301 15.76 -4.06 11.52
N THR A 302 16.38 -4.18 12.69
CA THR A 302 16.02 -3.41 13.88
C THR A 302 16.31 -1.92 13.72
N LEU A 303 17.49 -1.53 13.23
CA LEU A 303 17.83 -0.12 12.99
C LEU A 303 16.94 0.52 11.91
N ARG A 304 16.54 -0.23 10.88
CA ARG A 304 15.57 0.26 9.88
C ARG A 304 14.20 0.50 10.52
N ARG A 305 13.71 -0.45 11.33
CA ARG A 305 12.43 -0.33 12.04
C ARG A 305 12.41 0.87 13.00
N ILE A 306 13.49 1.10 13.76
CA ILE A 306 13.61 2.26 14.65
C ILE A 306 13.58 3.57 13.85
N GLY A 307 14.34 3.63 12.74
CA GLY A 307 14.35 4.79 11.85
C GLY A 307 12.97 5.09 11.26
N GLU A 308 12.30 4.07 10.71
CA GLU A 308 10.95 4.16 10.14
C GLU A 308 9.94 4.62 11.20
N ARG A 309 10.00 4.08 12.41
CA ARG A 309 9.14 4.52 13.53
C ARG A 309 9.38 5.99 13.88
N GLY A 310 10.63 6.44 13.89
CA GLY A 310 10.98 7.84 14.14
C GLY A 310 10.42 8.78 13.08
N ASP A 311 10.43 8.37 11.81
CA ASP A 311 9.85 9.14 10.72
C ASP A 311 8.32 9.18 10.80
N ILE A 312 7.66 8.07 11.14
CA ILE A 312 6.22 8.01 11.39
C ILE A 312 5.81 8.95 12.54
N ILE A 313 6.55 8.97 13.65
CA ILE A 313 6.26 9.85 14.79
C ILE A 313 6.32 11.33 14.37
N LYS A 314 7.28 11.71 13.54
CA LYS A 314 7.35 13.08 12.99
C LYS A 314 6.16 13.40 12.10
N THR A 315 5.76 12.46 11.24
CA THR A 315 4.55 12.60 10.42
C THR A 315 3.32 12.81 11.29
N MET A 316 3.09 11.95 12.28
CA MET A 316 1.96 12.09 13.22
C MET A 316 1.97 13.45 13.92
N HIS A 317 3.13 13.89 14.41
CA HIS A 317 3.28 15.17 15.08
C HIS A 317 2.89 16.34 14.17
N ARG A 318 3.36 16.33 12.92
CA ARG A 318 3.02 17.34 11.92
C ARG A 318 1.52 17.36 11.61
N GLU A 319 0.93 16.20 11.32
CA GLU A 319 -0.49 16.11 10.98
C GLU A 319 -1.40 16.55 12.14
N LEU A 320 -1.09 16.13 13.38
CA LEU A 320 -1.85 16.52 14.57
C LEU A 320 -1.70 18.02 14.87
N THR A 321 -0.48 18.54 14.82
CA THR A 321 -0.21 19.97 15.10
C THR A 321 -0.87 20.87 14.07
N GLY A 322 -0.79 20.52 12.78
CA GLY A 322 -1.44 21.25 11.69
C GLY A 322 -2.97 21.32 11.81
N LYS A 323 -3.58 20.42 12.59
CA LYS A 323 -5.03 20.39 12.87
C LYS A 323 -5.39 20.96 14.25
N GLY A 324 -4.44 21.52 14.99
CA GLY A 324 -4.67 22.00 16.36
C GLY A 324 -4.93 20.89 17.38
N LEU A 325 -4.61 19.64 17.04
CA LEU A 325 -4.81 18.44 17.85
C LEU A 325 -3.50 17.94 18.46
N ALA A 326 -2.56 18.84 18.77
CA ALA A 326 -1.28 18.47 19.34
C ALA A 326 -1.46 17.56 20.58
N ARG A 327 -0.67 16.47 20.61
CA ARG A 327 -0.62 15.50 21.72
C ARG A 327 0.83 15.29 22.14
N SER A 328 1.02 14.72 23.32
CA SER A 328 2.34 14.26 23.75
C SER A 328 2.82 13.13 22.84
N ALA A 329 4.11 13.11 22.54
CA ALA A 329 4.71 12.00 21.79
C ALA A 329 4.59 10.65 22.53
N ALA A 330 4.40 10.67 23.86
CA ALA A 330 4.14 9.48 24.67
C ALA A 330 2.78 8.83 24.36
N ASP A 331 1.83 9.59 23.82
CA ASP A 331 0.48 9.11 23.47
C ASP A 331 0.42 8.56 22.03
N TYR A 332 1.54 8.53 21.31
CA TYR A 332 1.61 8.00 19.94
C TYR A 332 1.79 6.49 19.92
N VAL A 333 0.89 5.82 19.21
CA VAL A 333 0.93 4.38 18.97
C VAL A 333 1.12 4.13 17.47
N VAL A 334 2.22 3.48 17.12
CA VAL A 334 2.51 3.08 15.74
C VAL A 334 2.20 1.60 15.60
N HIS A 335 1.17 1.27 14.83
CA HIS A 335 0.80 -0.10 14.48
C HIS A 335 1.57 -0.53 13.23
N ASP A 336 2.69 -1.22 13.45
CA ASP A 336 3.56 -1.71 12.38
C ASP A 336 3.07 -3.08 11.83
N ARG A 337 3.55 -3.46 10.64
CA ARG A 337 3.16 -4.63 9.84
C ARG A 337 3.36 -5.99 10.51
N SER A 338 4.02 -6.02 11.67
CA SER A 338 4.33 -7.22 12.45
C SER A 338 3.54 -7.34 13.75
N ALA A 339 2.69 -6.36 14.07
CA ALA A 339 1.97 -6.36 15.35
C ALA A 339 0.83 -7.39 15.34
N GLU A 340 1.08 -8.54 15.98
CA GLU A 340 0.11 -9.61 16.20
C GLU A 340 -1.02 -9.23 17.18
N GLN A 341 -1.02 -8.00 17.74
CA GLN A 341 -1.92 -7.61 18.83
C GLN A 341 -2.38 -6.15 18.74
N MET A 342 -2.80 -5.68 17.55
CA MET A 342 -3.58 -4.45 17.47
C MET A 342 -4.98 -4.70 18.04
N GLN A 343 -5.38 -3.97 19.09
CA GLN A 343 -6.78 -3.95 19.52
C GLN A 343 -7.61 -3.07 18.57
N PRO A 344 -8.93 -3.31 18.42
CA PRO A 344 -9.79 -2.41 17.66
C PRO A 344 -9.70 -0.98 18.20
N VAL A 345 -9.49 -0.01 17.32
CA VAL A 345 -9.39 1.41 17.68
C VAL A 345 -10.62 2.13 17.17
N VAL A 346 -11.34 2.83 18.05
CA VAL A 346 -12.39 3.78 17.66
C VAL A 346 -11.87 5.19 17.82
N GLY A 347 -12.07 6.04 16.81
CA GLY A 347 -11.61 7.42 16.88
C GLY A 347 -11.98 8.25 15.65
N ARG A 348 -11.64 9.53 15.68
CA ARG A 348 -11.78 10.41 14.51
C ARG A 348 -10.54 10.34 13.63
N ILE A 349 -10.74 10.37 12.31
CA ILE A 349 -9.64 10.48 11.36
C ILE A 349 -9.06 11.88 11.39
N VAL A 350 -7.76 11.97 11.68
CA VAL A 350 -6.98 13.21 11.60
C VAL A 350 -6.42 13.39 10.20
N ALA A 351 -5.83 12.33 9.65
CA ALA A 351 -5.20 12.35 8.34
C ALA A 351 -5.21 10.98 7.67
N ARG A 352 -5.16 10.98 6.34
CA ARG A 352 -4.88 9.82 5.50
C ARG A 352 -3.76 10.19 4.53
N GLY A 353 -2.65 9.46 4.57
CA GLY A 353 -1.49 9.73 3.71
C GLY A 353 -0.93 8.46 3.07
N LEU A 354 0.17 8.60 2.31
CA LEU A 354 0.93 7.47 1.75
C LEU A 354 2.09 7.09 2.68
N ALA A 355 2.11 5.82 3.10
CA ALA A 355 3.22 5.23 3.85
C ALA A 355 4.35 4.82 2.91
N ASP A 356 3.98 4.38 1.70
CA ASP A 356 4.89 4.05 0.62
C ASP A 356 4.18 4.30 -0.72
N GLU A 357 4.56 5.40 -1.35
CA GLU A 357 3.96 5.91 -2.58
C GLU A 357 4.23 4.99 -3.77
N ILE A 358 5.34 4.26 -3.71
CA ILE A 358 5.72 3.31 -4.75
C ILE A 358 4.84 2.08 -4.62
N THR A 359 4.64 1.58 -3.41
CA THR A 359 3.74 0.46 -3.15
C THR A 359 2.27 0.79 -3.10
N ASP A 360 1.93 2.07 -3.26
CA ASP A 360 0.57 2.60 -3.20
C ASP A 360 -0.10 2.19 -1.87
N ARG A 361 0.70 2.24 -0.80
CA ARG A 361 0.29 1.90 0.56
C ARG A 361 -0.06 3.15 1.31
N HIS A 362 -1.21 3.12 1.96
CA HIS A 362 -1.75 4.24 2.70
C HIS A 362 -1.63 4.00 4.20
N TYR A 363 -1.67 5.09 4.96
CA TYR A 363 -1.87 5.06 6.41
C TYR A 363 -3.05 5.94 6.82
N LEU A 364 -3.54 5.71 8.03
CA LEU A 364 -4.43 6.61 8.75
C LEU A 364 -3.78 7.08 10.05
N VAL A 365 -3.99 8.35 10.39
CA VAL A 365 -3.80 8.88 11.74
C VAL A 365 -5.17 9.02 12.38
N VAL A 366 -5.39 8.31 13.48
CA VAL A 366 -6.66 8.27 14.21
C VAL A 366 -6.45 8.81 15.61
N ASP A 367 -7.21 9.83 16.01
CA ASP A 367 -7.27 10.32 17.40
C ASP A 367 -8.32 9.49 18.13
N GLY A 368 -7.85 8.58 18.98
CA GLY A 368 -8.62 7.51 19.60
C GLY A 368 -9.43 7.95 20.80
N VAL A 369 -10.56 7.27 21.04
CA VAL A 369 -11.37 7.46 22.25
C VAL A 369 -10.63 7.00 23.52
N ASP A 370 -9.57 6.21 23.37
CA ASP A 370 -8.64 5.75 24.42
C ASP A 370 -7.63 6.83 24.85
N GLY A 371 -7.69 8.03 24.25
CA GLY A 371 -6.80 9.16 24.55
C GLY A 371 -5.47 9.13 23.81
N LYS A 372 -5.23 8.12 22.96
CA LYS A 372 -4.00 7.96 22.18
C LYS A 372 -4.20 8.39 20.74
N SER A 373 -3.10 8.70 20.06
CA SER A 373 -3.12 8.89 18.60
C SER A 373 -2.46 7.69 17.93
N HIS A 374 -3.14 7.11 16.96
CA HIS A 374 -2.72 5.88 16.31
C HIS A 374 -2.31 6.14 14.87
N TYR A 375 -1.12 5.68 14.49
CA TYR A 375 -0.76 5.49 13.10
C TYR A 375 -1.05 4.05 12.71
N VAL A 376 -1.85 3.87 11.66
CA VAL A 376 -2.26 2.56 11.16
C VAL A 376 -1.91 2.45 9.68
N ASP A 377 -1.06 1.49 9.30
CA ASP A 377 -0.91 1.06 7.90
C ASP A 377 -2.24 0.42 7.46
N ILE A 378 -2.90 0.97 6.44
CA ILE A 378 -4.18 0.46 5.93
C ILE A 378 -4.01 -0.34 4.64
N GLY A 379 -2.78 -0.64 4.24
CA GLY A 379 -2.48 -1.43 3.06
C GLY A 379 -2.66 -0.65 1.76
N LYS A 380 -2.98 -1.36 0.68
CA LYS A 380 -3.13 -0.76 -0.66
C LYS A 380 -4.34 0.18 -0.72
N SER A 381 -4.29 1.20 -1.59
CA SER A 381 -5.36 2.21 -1.72
C SER A 381 -6.79 1.63 -1.83
N GLU A 382 -6.96 0.57 -2.63
CA GLU A 382 -8.26 -0.10 -2.85
C GLU A 382 -8.81 -0.84 -1.64
N ALA A 383 -7.97 -1.11 -0.62
CA ALA A 383 -8.36 -1.88 0.55
C ALA A 383 -9.39 -1.16 1.43
N THR A 384 -9.41 0.18 1.36
CA THR A 384 -10.26 1.02 2.20
C THR A 384 -10.90 2.12 1.37
N GLN A 385 -12.22 2.27 1.51
CA GLN A 385 -12.96 3.35 0.87
C GLN A 385 -12.38 4.72 1.27
N PRO A 386 -12.55 5.77 0.44
CA PRO A 386 -12.21 7.13 0.83
C PRO A 386 -12.95 7.51 2.12
N THR A 387 -12.19 7.86 3.15
CA THR A 387 -12.70 8.25 4.45
C THR A 387 -12.29 9.70 4.69
N PRO A 388 -13.23 10.66 4.65
CA PRO A 388 -12.92 12.06 4.91
C PRO A 388 -12.32 12.27 6.30
N GLU A 389 -11.55 13.35 6.44
CA GLU A 389 -11.06 13.83 7.73
C GLU A 389 -12.25 14.15 8.67
N GLY A 390 -12.06 13.92 9.96
CA GLY A 390 -13.07 14.13 11.00
C GLY A 390 -14.16 13.05 11.09
N CYS A 391 -14.24 12.13 10.11
CA CYS A 391 -15.12 10.97 10.22
C CYS A 391 -14.73 10.09 11.42
N ILE A 392 -15.73 9.51 12.08
CA ILE A 392 -15.52 8.56 13.17
C ILE A 392 -15.46 7.15 12.58
N VAL A 393 -14.39 6.42 12.89
CA VAL A 393 -14.13 5.08 12.37
C VAL A 393 -13.83 4.10 13.49
N ARG A 394 -14.08 2.82 13.19
CA ARG A 394 -13.50 1.68 13.90
C ARG A 394 -12.47 1.02 13.00
N VAL A 395 -11.26 0.85 13.50
CA VAL A 395 -10.17 0.19 12.80
C VAL A 395 -9.86 -1.12 13.50
N THR A 396 -10.11 -2.23 12.81
CA THR A 396 -9.99 -3.58 13.37
C THR A 396 -8.91 -4.35 12.59
N PRO A 397 -7.96 -5.03 13.26
CA PRO A 397 -7.00 -5.89 12.53
C PRO A 397 -7.73 -6.98 11.76
N ARG A 398 -7.20 -7.38 10.60
CA ARG A 398 -7.66 -8.59 9.94
C ARG A 398 -7.14 -9.82 10.70
N GLU A 399 -8.04 -10.76 10.94
CA GLU A 399 -7.68 -12.08 11.45
C GLU A 399 -6.75 -12.79 10.46
N THR A 400 -5.65 -13.35 10.97
CA THR A 400 -4.64 -14.07 10.18
C THR A 400 -4.78 -15.59 10.28
N GLY A 401 -5.68 -16.07 11.15
CA GLY A 401 -5.96 -17.48 11.37
C GLY A 401 -7.12 -18.03 10.53
N PRO A 402 -7.31 -19.36 10.50
CA PRO A 402 -8.45 -19.99 9.84
C PRO A 402 -9.78 -19.54 10.46
N ARG A 403 -10.79 -19.31 9.61
CA ARG A 403 -12.15 -18.92 10.05
C ARG A 403 -12.93 -20.16 10.47
N GLN A 404 -14.07 -19.95 11.12
CA GLN A 404 -14.95 -21.06 11.50
C GLN A 404 -15.39 -21.89 10.27
N VAL A 405 -15.70 -21.22 9.16
CA VAL A 405 -16.02 -21.86 7.87
C VAL A 405 -14.91 -22.81 7.40
N ASP A 406 -13.64 -22.43 7.58
CA ASP A 406 -12.49 -23.24 7.18
C ASP A 406 -12.32 -24.46 8.10
N ARG A 407 -12.62 -24.31 9.39
CA ARG A 407 -12.64 -25.43 10.36
C ARG A 407 -13.75 -26.43 10.03
N THR A 408 -14.96 -25.95 9.75
CA THR A 408 -16.09 -26.79 9.35
C THR A 408 -15.81 -27.53 8.04
N ILE A 409 -15.18 -26.88 7.05
CA ILE A 409 -14.74 -27.56 5.81
C ILE A 409 -13.76 -28.69 6.14
N ALA A 410 -12.73 -28.42 6.96
CA ALA A 410 -11.71 -29.40 7.31
C ALA A 410 -12.30 -30.58 8.09
N GLU A 411 -13.23 -30.33 9.02
CA GLU A 411 -13.94 -31.33 9.81
C GLU A 411 -14.78 -32.26 8.93
N ILE A 412 -15.63 -31.68 8.07
CA ILE A 412 -16.46 -32.44 7.13
C ILE A 412 -15.56 -33.25 6.20
N ALA A 413 -14.54 -32.62 5.61
CA ALA A 413 -13.64 -33.32 4.70
C ALA A 413 -12.89 -34.47 5.38
N THR A 414 -12.44 -34.31 6.62
CA THR A 414 -11.76 -35.38 7.38
C THR A 414 -12.68 -36.60 7.59
N THR A 415 -13.97 -36.35 7.82
CA THR A 415 -14.98 -37.42 7.98
C THR A 415 -15.34 -38.11 6.66
N HIS A 416 -15.05 -37.47 5.52
CA HIS A 416 -15.46 -37.91 4.19
C HIS A 416 -14.26 -38.05 3.23
N ASP A 417 -13.17 -38.69 3.68
CA ASP A 417 -11.99 -39.03 2.86
C ASP A 417 -11.34 -37.84 2.13
N GLY A 418 -11.30 -36.68 2.78
CA GLY A 418 -10.78 -35.44 2.22
C GLY A 418 -11.71 -34.77 1.20
N ARG A 419 -12.98 -35.17 1.11
CA ARG A 419 -13.94 -34.65 0.12
C ARG A 419 -14.95 -33.70 0.75
N TYR A 420 -15.24 -32.61 0.04
CA TYR A 420 -16.26 -31.64 0.42
C TYR A 420 -17.18 -31.30 -0.75
N SER A 421 -18.49 -31.32 -0.54
CA SER A 421 -19.50 -30.82 -1.48
C SER A 421 -20.70 -30.29 -0.69
N ILE A 422 -21.63 -29.60 -1.36
CA ILE A 422 -22.89 -29.16 -0.73
C ILE A 422 -23.65 -30.38 -0.20
N ASP A 423 -23.78 -31.44 -1.00
CA ASP A 423 -24.47 -32.66 -0.58
C ASP A 423 -23.79 -33.34 0.62
N ILE A 424 -22.45 -33.36 0.64
CA ILE A 424 -21.70 -33.90 1.78
C ILE A 424 -21.95 -33.05 3.04
N HIS A 425 -21.96 -31.72 2.90
CA HIS A 425 -22.24 -30.80 4.01
C HIS A 425 -23.64 -31.04 4.57
N LEU A 426 -24.67 -31.07 3.72
CA LEU A 426 -26.07 -31.27 4.16
C LEU A 426 -26.32 -32.65 4.76
N LYS A 427 -25.55 -33.68 4.33
CA LYS A 427 -25.59 -35.00 4.97
C LYS A 427 -24.92 -35.01 6.34
N HIS A 428 -23.87 -34.21 6.51
CA HIS A 428 -23.14 -34.10 7.78
C HIS A 428 -23.90 -33.25 8.80
N ASP A 429 -24.46 -32.12 8.37
CA ASP A 429 -25.32 -31.24 9.17
C ASP A 429 -26.68 -31.03 8.47
N PRO A 430 -27.70 -31.84 8.82
CA PRO A 430 -29.04 -31.71 8.27
C PRO A 430 -29.77 -30.41 8.67
N SER A 431 -29.27 -29.67 9.67
CA SER A 431 -29.84 -28.37 10.07
C SER A 431 -29.34 -27.22 9.20
N ALA A 432 -28.26 -27.44 8.45
CA ALA A 432 -27.70 -26.45 7.54
C ALA A 432 -28.62 -26.22 6.33
N THR A 433 -28.66 -24.98 5.85
CA THR A 433 -29.33 -24.65 4.59
C THR A 433 -28.35 -24.74 3.42
N GLU A 434 -28.85 -25.03 2.22
CA GLU A 434 -28.02 -25.04 1.00
C GLU A 434 -27.25 -23.72 0.82
N ARG A 435 -27.91 -22.57 1.04
CA ARG A 435 -27.29 -21.24 0.98
C ARG A 435 -26.14 -21.06 1.98
N PHE A 436 -26.22 -21.71 3.14
CA PHE A 436 -25.12 -21.74 4.11
C PHE A 436 -23.94 -22.57 3.59
N ALA A 437 -24.19 -23.76 3.04
CA ALA A 437 -23.16 -24.58 2.40
C ALA A 437 -22.52 -23.91 1.17
N GLU A 438 -23.29 -23.15 0.38
CA GLU A 438 -22.76 -22.33 -0.73
C GLU A 438 -21.71 -21.31 -0.26
N THR A 439 -21.84 -20.79 0.96
CA THR A 439 -20.87 -19.84 1.53
C THR A 439 -19.50 -20.48 1.69
N HIS A 440 -19.46 -21.76 2.05
CA HIS A 440 -18.25 -22.56 2.17
C HIS A 440 -17.66 -22.85 0.77
N VAL A 441 -18.49 -23.12 -0.24
CA VAL A 441 -18.02 -23.28 -1.63
C VAL A 441 -17.43 -21.97 -2.17
N ARG A 442 -18.08 -20.83 -1.95
CA ARG A 442 -17.53 -19.51 -2.32
C ARG A 442 -16.18 -19.25 -1.64
N ARG A 443 -16.05 -19.67 -0.38
CA ARG A 443 -14.81 -19.58 0.40
C ARG A 443 -13.70 -20.45 -0.21
N LEU A 444 -13.98 -21.70 -0.55
CA LEU A 444 -13.02 -22.59 -1.24
C LEU A 444 -12.58 -22.06 -2.60
N GLU A 445 -13.51 -21.53 -3.38
CA GLU A 445 -13.22 -20.93 -4.68
C GLU A 445 -12.35 -19.66 -4.54
N ALA A 446 -12.58 -18.84 -3.51
CA ALA A 446 -11.72 -17.69 -3.23
C ALA A 446 -10.28 -18.11 -2.88
N ILE A 447 -10.11 -19.18 -2.09
CA ILE A 447 -8.78 -19.73 -1.74
C ILE A 447 -8.12 -20.34 -2.98
N ARG A 448 -8.85 -21.10 -3.80
CA ARG A 448 -8.35 -21.72 -5.05
C ARG A 448 -7.85 -20.70 -6.06
N ARG A 449 -8.51 -19.53 -6.18
CA ARG A 449 -8.07 -18.48 -7.11
C ARG A 449 -6.77 -17.81 -6.68
N ALA A 450 -6.47 -17.82 -5.39
CA ALA A 450 -5.29 -17.18 -4.83
C ALA A 450 -4.16 -18.16 -4.52
N THR A 451 -4.48 -19.45 -4.41
CA THR A 451 -3.55 -20.52 -4.04
C THR A 451 -3.85 -21.77 -4.86
N ASP A 452 -2.84 -22.53 -5.25
CA ASP A 452 -3.03 -23.85 -5.88
C ASP A 452 -3.41 -24.94 -4.85
N GLY A 453 -3.92 -24.54 -3.67
CA GLY A 453 -4.03 -25.37 -2.48
C GLY A 453 -5.28 -26.24 -2.39
N VAL A 454 -6.28 -26.03 -3.24
CA VAL A 454 -7.56 -26.78 -3.23
C VAL A 454 -7.94 -27.14 -4.66
N ARG A 455 -8.34 -28.39 -4.89
CA ARG A 455 -8.76 -28.86 -6.22
C ARG A 455 -10.27 -29.03 -6.27
N ARG A 456 -10.88 -28.60 -7.37
CA ARG A 456 -12.28 -28.84 -7.68
C ARG A 456 -12.36 -29.88 -8.80
N GLU A 457 -13.06 -30.97 -8.53
CA GLU A 457 -13.32 -32.05 -9.48
C GLU A 457 -14.42 -31.64 -10.48
N PRO A 458 -14.52 -32.30 -11.65
CA PRO A 458 -15.52 -31.98 -12.68
C PRO A 458 -16.97 -32.10 -12.20
N ASP A 459 -17.23 -32.98 -11.23
CA ASP A 459 -18.55 -33.19 -10.62
C ASP A 459 -18.93 -32.10 -9.59
N GLY A 460 -18.03 -31.14 -9.34
CA GLY A 460 -18.23 -30.05 -8.38
C GLY A 460 -17.75 -30.37 -6.96
N THR A 461 -17.28 -31.59 -6.69
CA THR A 461 -16.66 -31.97 -5.41
C THR A 461 -15.31 -31.30 -5.23
N TRP A 462 -14.97 -30.98 -4.00
CA TRP A 462 -13.70 -30.39 -3.60
C TRP A 462 -12.83 -31.42 -2.90
N THR A 463 -11.56 -31.46 -3.28
CA THR A 463 -10.53 -32.27 -2.61
C THR A 463 -9.73 -31.37 -1.66
N ILE A 464 -9.86 -31.64 -0.36
CA ILE A 464 -9.28 -30.89 0.74
C ILE A 464 -8.11 -31.68 1.32
N ALA A 465 -6.91 -31.09 1.31
CA ALA A 465 -5.71 -31.72 1.84
C ALA A 465 -5.64 -31.63 3.38
N PRO A 466 -4.92 -32.55 4.07
CA PRO A 466 -4.79 -32.51 5.52
C PRO A 466 -4.17 -31.22 6.08
N ASP A 467 -3.32 -30.54 5.30
CA ASP A 467 -2.69 -29.26 5.61
C ASP A 467 -3.57 -28.05 5.23
N HIS A 468 -4.87 -28.25 4.96
CA HIS A 468 -5.78 -27.18 4.52
C HIS A 468 -5.78 -25.98 5.46
N LEU A 469 -5.83 -26.19 6.78
CA LEU A 469 -5.86 -25.09 7.76
C LEU A 469 -4.56 -24.28 7.75
N ASP A 470 -3.40 -24.92 7.57
CA ASP A 470 -2.12 -24.22 7.44
C ASP A 470 -2.04 -23.39 6.16
N ARG A 471 -2.56 -23.92 5.05
CA ARG A 471 -2.68 -23.19 3.77
C ARG A 471 -3.61 -22.00 3.89
N VAL A 472 -4.75 -22.16 4.58
CA VAL A 472 -5.68 -21.08 4.86
C VAL A 472 -5.01 -20.01 5.72
N ALA A 473 -4.27 -20.39 6.76
CA ALA A 473 -3.52 -19.43 7.57
C ALA A 473 -2.46 -18.69 6.74
N GLY A 474 -1.77 -19.38 5.82
CA GLY A 474 -0.88 -18.74 4.84
C GLY A 474 -1.59 -17.73 3.93
N TYR A 475 -2.77 -18.10 3.41
CA TYR A 475 -3.62 -17.24 2.60
C TYR A 475 -4.10 -15.99 3.37
N GLU A 476 -4.60 -16.15 4.60
CA GLU A 476 -5.05 -15.02 5.43
C GLU A 476 -3.87 -14.12 5.81
N ARG A 477 -2.69 -14.67 6.15
CA ARG A 477 -1.46 -13.87 6.37
C ARG A 477 -1.06 -13.06 5.12
N GLN A 478 -1.14 -13.66 3.92
CA GLN A 478 -0.84 -12.95 2.68
C GLN A 478 -1.83 -11.81 2.43
N ARG A 479 -3.11 -12.05 2.72
CA ARG A 479 -4.16 -11.03 2.60
C ARG A 479 -3.98 -9.90 3.61
N ALA A 480 -3.70 -10.23 4.87
CA ALA A 480 -3.41 -9.24 5.91
C ALA A 480 -2.17 -8.39 5.59
N ARG A 481 -1.17 -8.92 4.87
CA ARG A 481 -0.06 -8.07 4.37
C ARG A 481 -0.51 -7.02 3.36
N ALA A 482 -1.51 -7.33 2.53
CA ALA A 482 -2.05 -6.40 1.54
C ALA A 482 -3.09 -5.44 2.12
N GLU A 483 -3.91 -5.94 3.06
CA GLU A 483 -5.01 -5.26 3.74
C GLU A 483 -4.97 -5.62 5.24
N PRO A 484 -4.10 -4.96 6.03
CA PRO A 484 -3.85 -5.35 7.43
C PRO A 484 -5.02 -5.08 8.36
N VAL A 485 -5.89 -4.13 8.01
CA VAL A 485 -7.03 -3.73 8.83
C VAL A 485 -8.30 -3.59 8.00
N VAL A 486 -9.44 -3.71 8.68
CA VAL A 486 -10.75 -3.27 8.20
C VAL A 486 -11.04 -1.92 8.83
N VAL A 487 -11.47 -0.95 8.01
CA VAL A 487 -11.85 0.39 8.47
C VAL A 487 -13.35 0.55 8.27
N ASP A 488 -14.09 0.44 9.36
CA ASP A 488 -15.53 0.63 9.39
C ASP A 488 -15.85 2.09 9.70
N LYS A 489 -16.63 2.73 8.83
CA LYS A 489 -17.07 4.12 9.02
C LYS A 489 -18.30 4.13 9.94
N LEU A 490 -18.11 4.54 11.19
CA LEU A 490 -19.19 4.65 12.18
C LEU A 490 -20.04 5.91 11.97
N SER A 491 -19.39 7.02 11.56
CA SER A 491 -20.06 8.27 11.21
C SER A 491 -19.27 9.04 10.17
N SER A 492 -19.96 9.51 9.12
CA SER A 492 -19.42 10.48 8.15
C SER A 492 -19.47 11.93 8.66
N MET A 493 -20.15 12.16 9.79
CA MET A 493 -20.41 13.47 10.36
C MET A 493 -19.40 13.82 11.45
N LEU A 494 -18.92 15.06 11.44
CA LEU A 494 -18.08 15.62 12.50
C LEU A 494 -18.78 15.51 13.86
N LEU A 495 -18.00 15.29 14.92
CA LEU A 495 -18.52 15.07 16.27
C LEU A 495 -19.41 16.23 16.74
N GLU A 496 -18.99 17.46 16.48
CA GLU A 496 -19.68 18.67 16.89
C GLU A 496 -21.04 18.82 16.20
N SER A 497 -21.12 18.43 14.92
CA SER A 497 -22.36 18.48 14.15
C SER A 497 -23.39 17.46 14.65
N GLN A 498 -22.96 16.36 15.28
CA GLN A 498 -23.87 15.34 15.81
C GLN A 498 -24.65 15.82 17.03
N VAL A 499 -24.14 16.79 17.79
CA VAL A 499 -24.76 17.26 19.05
C VAL A 499 -26.19 17.77 18.85
N SER A 500 -26.41 18.61 17.85
CA SER A 500 -27.71 19.24 17.56
C SER A 500 -28.41 18.64 16.34
N PHE A 501 -27.86 17.58 15.75
CA PHE A 501 -28.42 16.97 14.54
C PHE A 501 -29.79 16.36 14.83
N ASP A 502 -30.82 16.82 14.11
CA ASP A 502 -32.17 16.26 14.20
C ASP A 502 -32.24 14.97 13.36
N GLY A 503 -31.64 13.91 13.88
CA GLY A 503 -31.52 12.61 13.22
C GLY A 503 -30.70 11.66 14.07
N ALA A 504 -30.68 10.37 13.71
CA ALA A 504 -29.95 9.37 14.47
C ALA A 504 -28.44 9.49 14.18
N THR A 505 -27.64 9.63 15.24
CA THR A 505 -26.19 9.85 15.14
C THR A 505 -25.40 8.68 15.74
N TRP A 506 -24.07 8.72 15.62
CA TRP A 506 -23.22 7.74 16.33
C TRP A 506 -23.29 7.94 17.85
N LEU A 507 -23.36 9.19 18.33
CA LEU A 507 -23.55 9.49 19.75
C LEU A 507 -24.79 8.80 20.33
N ASP A 508 -25.91 8.83 19.60
CA ASP A 508 -27.17 8.22 20.08
C ASP A 508 -27.05 6.70 20.22
N ARG A 509 -26.31 6.04 19.31
CA ARG A 509 -26.07 4.60 19.35
C ARG A 509 -25.14 4.21 20.49
N GLU A 510 -24.08 5.00 20.73
CA GLU A 510 -23.18 4.78 21.87
C GLU A 510 -23.89 4.96 23.21
N LEU A 511 -24.81 5.93 23.33
CA LEU A 511 -25.55 6.21 24.56
C LEU A 511 -26.48 5.08 24.99
N VAL A 512 -26.94 4.25 24.05
CA VAL A 512 -27.88 3.13 24.31
C VAL A 512 -27.26 1.77 24.03
N SER A 513 -25.96 1.70 23.74
CA SER A 513 -25.24 0.46 23.50
C SER A 513 -25.11 -0.35 24.79
N ASP A 514 -25.27 -1.67 24.70
CA ASP A 514 -24.98 -2.59 25.82
C ASP A 514 -23.48 -2.64 26.14
N THR A 515 -22.64 -2.35 25.14
CA THR A 515 -21.18 -2.31 25.24
C THR A 515 -20.67 -0.98 24.67
N PRO A 516 -20.81 0.14 25.40
CA PRO A 516 -20.33 1.44 24.94
C PRO A 516 -18.81 1.51 24.95
N GLU A 517 -18.23 2.35 24.10
CA GLU A 517 -16.79 2.56 24.07
C GLU A 517 -16.26 3.13 25.39
N ALA A 518 -15.11 2.62 25.85
CA ALA A 518 -14.43 3.13 27.03
C ALA A 518 -13.76 4.48 26.73
N LEU A 519 -14.40 5.57 27.14
CA LEU A 519 -13.90 6.92 26.87
C LEU A 519 -12.81 7.32 27.87
N HIS A 520 -11.64 7.73 27.38
CA HIS A 520 -10.58 8.30 28.20
C HIS A 520 -10.90 9.75 28.62
N SER A 521 -10.23 10.28 29.64
CA SER A 521 -10.46 11.65 30.17
C SER A 521 -9.69 12.74 29.40
N SER A 522 -8.88 12.36 28.42
CA SER A 522 -8.09 13.24 27.56
C SER A 522 -8.35 12.96 26.07
N GLY A 523 -7.80 13.81 25.20
CA GLY A 523 -7.88 13.64 23.75
C GLY A 523 -9.31 13.55 23.23
N PHE A 524 -9.51 12.74 22.18
CA PHE A 524 -10.83 12.56 21.59
C PHE A 524 -11.85 11.89 22.53
N GLY A 525 -11.41 11.05 23.47
CA GLY A 525 -12.30 10.47 24.49
C GLY A 525 -13.00 11.52 25.35
N ARG A 526 -12.28 12.59 25.72
CA ARG A 526 -12.86 13.75 26.41
C ARG A 526 -13.87 14.48 25.53
N ASP A 527 -13.49 14.77 24.28
CA ASP A 527 -14.34 15.48 23.33
C ASP A 527 -15.67 14.73 23.12
N VAL A 528 -15.63 13.41 22.98
CA VAL A 528 -16.83 12.55 22.86
C VAL A 528 -17.67 12.61 24.12
N ARG A 529 -17.08 12.54 25.32
CA ARG A 529 -17.82 12.63 26.59
C ARG A 529 -18.57 13.97 26.71
N GLU A 530 -17.92 15.07 26.34
CA GLU A 530 -18.54 16.40 26.33
C GLU A 530 -19.65 16.52 25.28
N ALA A 531 -19.45 15.94 24.09
CA ALA A 531 -20.46 15.87 23.05
C ALA A 531 -21.67 15.02 23.47
N GLN A 532 -21.46 13.88 24.13
CA GLN A 532 -22.52 13.06 24.73
C GLN A 532 -23.31 13.84 25.79
N GLY A 533 -22.63 14.61 26.64
CA GLY A 533 -23.29 15.48 27.63
C GLY A 533 -24.24 16.49 26.99
N ARG A 534 -23.77 17.22 25.98
CA ARG A 534 -24.60 18.18 25.23
C ARG A 534 -25.72 17.50 24.44
N ARG A 535 -25.43 16.34 23.84
CA ARG A 535 -26.42 15.54 23.10
C ARG A 535 -27.55 15.05 24.02
N ARG A 536 -27.23 14.61 25.25
CA ARG A 536 -28.23 14.23 26.27
C ARG A 536 -29.20 15.38 26.57
N GLN A 537 -28.67 16.58 26.78
CA GLN A 537 -29.50 17.77 27.02
C GLN A 537 -30.43 18.06 25.83
N TRP A 538 -29.91 17.95 24.60
CA TRP A 538 -30.73 18.08 23.40
C TRP A 538 -31.83 17.02 23.32
N LEU A 539 -31.52 15.74 23.61
CA LEU A 539 -32.49 14.65 23.61
C LEU A 539 -33.59 14.86 24.68
N ILE A 540 -33.24 15.38 25.86
CA ILE A 540 -34.21 15.76 26.90
C ILE A 540 -35.13 16.87 26.40
N ALA A 541 -34.57 17.93 25.82
CA ALA A 541 -35.35 19.04 25.26
C ALA A 541 -36.29 18.59 24.13
N GLN A 542 -35.92 17.55 23.37
CA GLN A 542 -36.76 16.93 22.35
C GLN A 542 -37.78 15.92 22.91
N GLY A 543 -37.80 15.70 24.23
CA GLY A 543 -38.65 14.74 24.91
C GLY A 543 -38.27 13.27 24.66
N LEU A 544 -37.10 13.01 24.08
CA LEU A 544 -36.61 11.67 23.71
C LEU A 544 -35.80 10.99 24.83
N ALA A 545 -35.39 11.75 25.83
CA ALA A 545 -34.78 11.28 27.06
C ALA A 545 -35.36 12.02 28.26
N ARG A 546 -35.18 11.48 29.46
CA ARG A 546 -35.56 12.14 30.72
C ARG A 546 -34.54 11.80 31.80
N GLU A 547 -34.38 12.71 32.75
CA GLU A 547 -33.54 12.51 33.92
C GLU A 547 -34.39 11.93 35.06
N GLU A 548 -33.92 10.84 35.66
CA GLU A 548 -34.49 10.21 36.86
C GLU A 548 -33.35 9.91 37.84
N GLN A 549 -33.41 10.40 39.07
CA GLN A 549 -32.53 9.93 40.18
C GLN A 549 -31.06 9.69 39.75
N ASP A 550 -30.42 10.72 39.19
CA ASP A 550 -29.03 10.70 38.67
C ASP A 550 -28.72 9.78 37.48
N ARG A 551 -29.74 9.26 36.78
CA ARG A 551 -29.59 8.53 35.52
C ARG A 551 -30.44 9.14 34.40
N ILE A 552 -29.96 8.98 33.18
CA ILE A 552 -30.71 9.36 31.98
C ILE A 552 -31.42 8.12 31.44
N VAL A 553 -32.74 8.22 31.29
CA VAL A 553 -33.58 7.18 30.69
C VAL A 553 -33.97 7.62 29.28
N TYR A 554 -33.57 6.83 28.29
CA TYR A 554 -33.90 7.05 26.89
C TYR A 554 -35.22 6.35 26.51
N ARG A 555 -35.97 6.92 25.57
CA ARG A 555 -37.12 6.21 24.99
C ARG A 555 -36.67 4.98 24.22
N ALA A 556 -37.36 3.86 24.38
CA ALA A 556 -37.03 2.59 23.69
C ALA A 556 -36.99 2.73 22.15
N ASN A 557 -37.82 3.59 21.58
CA ASN A 557 -37.88 3.86 20.13
C ASN A 557 -37.14 5.13 19.70
N MET A 558 -36.26 5.70 20.54
CA MET A 558 -35.54 6.95 20.25
C MET A 558 -34.83 6.93 18.90
N LEU A 559 -34.05 5.87 18.62
CA LEU A 559 -33.30 5.75 17.36
C LEU A 559 -34.22 5.68 16.14
N SER A 560 -35.35 4.99 16.25
CA SER A 560 -36.36 4.90 15.19
C SER A 560 -37.02 6.26 14.94
N ILE A 561 -37.40 7.00 15.99
CA ILE A 561 -37.97 8.35 15.85
C ILE A 561 -36.97 9.29 15.16
N LEU A 562 -35.72 9.30 15.62
CA LEU A 562 -34.68 10.15 15.05
C LEU A 562 -34.38 9.79 13.58
N GLY A 563 -34.27 8.49 13.27
CA GLY A 563 -34.11 8.01 11.91
C GLY A 563 -35.26 8.45 11.00
N GLN A 564 -36.51 8.35 11.46
CA GLN A 564 -37.67 8.77 10.68
C GLN A 564 -37.71 10.28 10.43
N ARG A 565 -37.34 11.10 11.43
CA ARG A 565 -37.25 12.56 11.27
C ARG A 565 -36.26 12.95 10.18
N GLU A 566 -35.09 12.33 10.18
CA GLU A 566 -34.08 12.54 9.14
C GLU A 566 -34.58 12.10 7.76
N LEU A 567 -35.11 10.88 7.68
CA LEU A 567 -35.63 10.29 6.44
C LEU A 567 -36.69 11.20 5.81
N ASN A 568 -37.67 11.65 6.58
CA ASN A 568 -38.73 12.54 6.10
C ASN A 568 -38.19 13.88 5.59
N ARG A 569 -37.18 14.45 6.26
CA ARG A 569 -36.54 15.71 5.83
C ARG A 569 -35.78 15.53 4.51
N VAL A 570 -35.00 14.46 4.39
CA VAL A 570 -34.23 14.17 3.16
C VAL A 570 -35.17 13.83 2.01
N ALA A 571 -36.19 13.01 2.27
CA ALA A 571 -37.24 12.67 1.32
C ALA A 571 -37.99 13.93 0.84
N GLY A 572 -38.33 14.86 1.72
CA GLY A 572 -38.96 16.12 1.33
C GLY A 572 -38.11 16.92 0.34
N ARG A 573 -36.79 17.06 0.60
CA ARG A 573 -35.87 17.73 -0.33
C ARG A 573 -35.76 16.99 -1.68
N LEU A 574 -35.65 15.66 -1.64
CA LEU A 574 -35.58 14.84 -2.84
C LEU A 574 -36.88 14.89 -3.65
N SER A 575 -38.03 14.98 -2.98
CA SER A 575 -39.33 15.10 -3.62
C SER A 575 -39.43 16.40 -4.43
N SER A 576 -38.95 17.52 -3.86
CA SER A 576 -38.85 18.80 -4.59
C SER A 576 -37.89 18.75 -5.78
N GLU A 577 -36.78 18.02 -5.67
CA GLU A 577 -35.78 17.90 -6.74
C GLU A 577 -36.24 16.96 -7.88
N LEU A 578 -36.83 15.82 -7.54
CA LEU A 578 -37.26 14.79 -8.50
C LEU A 578 -38.65 15.05 -9.07
N GLY A 579 -39.45 15.92 -8.44
CA GLY A 579 -40.86 16.12 -8.79
C GLY A 579 -41.75 14.89 -8.52
N LEU A 580 -41.28 13.98 -7.65
CA LEU A 580 -41.97 12.73 -7.31
C LEU A 580 -42.28 12.69 -5.81
N PRO A 581 -43.45 12.20 -5.38
CA PRO A 581 -43.75 11.97 -3.98
C PRO A 581 -42.88 10.83 -3.39
N TYR A 582 -42.59 10.93 -2.09
CA TYR A 582 -41.89 9.90 -1.35
C TYR A 582 -42.86 8.83 -0.83
N ALA A 583 -42.51 7.56 -1.02
CA ALA A 583 -43.20 6.42 -0.43
C ALA A 583 -42.25 5.59 0.45
N GLU A 584 -42.67 5.37 1.70
CA GLU A 584 -41.92 4.58 2.68
C GLU A 584 -41.97 3.08 2.35
N ALA A 585 -40.81 2.42 2.39
CA ALA A 585 -40.70 0.98 2.20
C ALA A 585 -41.19 0.21 3.42
N ARG A 586 -42.22 -0.62 3.27
CA ARG A 586 -42.72 -1.47 4.37
C ARG A 586 -42.05 -2.83 4.38
N SER A 587 -41.93 -3.44 5.56
CA SER A 587 -41.42 -4.81 5.69
C SER A 587 -42.31 -5.79 4.91
N GLY A 588 -41.69 -6.67 4.12
CA GLY A 588 -42.36 -7.61 3.22
C GLY A 588 -42.74 -7.01 1.86
N GLU A 589 -42.59 -5.70 1.66
CA GLU A 589 -42.90 -5.05 0.38
C GLU A 589 -41.87 -5.40 -0.69
N ARG A 590 -42.35 -5.65 -1.90
CA ARG A 590 -41.52 -5.76 -3.09
C ARG A 590 -41.29 -4.36 -3.67
N ILE A 591 -40.03 -4.02 -3.87
CA ILE A 591 -39.61 -2.75 -4.45
C ILE A 591 -39.03 -3.04 -5.83
N ASP A 592 -39.62 -2.44 -6.86
CA ASP A 592 -39.13 -2.49 -8.24
C ASP A 592 -39.01 -1.05 -8.76
N GLY A 593 -37.87 -0.69 -9.37
CA GLY A 593 -37.66 0.63 -9.95
C GLY A 593 -36.23 0.90 -10.42
N THR A 594 -35.97 2.12 -10.90
CA THR A 594 -34.64 2.53 -11.35
C THR A 594 -33.82 3.05 -10.18
N LEU A 595 -32.63 2.48 -9.95
CA LEU A 595 -31.70 3.00 -8.96
C LEU A 595 -31.11 4.32 -9.46
N ARG A 596 -31.57 5.47 -8.95
CA ARG A 596 -31.11 6.79 -9.42
C ARG A 596 -29.73 7.15 -8.92
N ARG A 597 -29.53 7.07 -7.60
CA ARG A 597 -28.30 7.44 -6.91
C ARG A 597 -28.31 6.91 -5.47
N SER A 598 -27.18 7.07 -4.80
CA SER A 598 -27.09 6.96 -3.34
C SER A 598 -27.13 8.33 -2.68
N VAL A 599 -27.64 8.40 -1.45
CA VAL A 599 -27.57 9.58 -0.58
C VAL A 599 -27.00 9.17 0.79
N GLU A 600 -26.19 10.04 1.37
CA GLU A 600 -25.58 9.81 2.69
C GLU A 600 -26.44 10.50 3.77
N LEU A 601 -26.92 9.72 4.73
CA LEU A 601 -27.64 10.16 5.93
C LEU A 601 -26.73 9.97 7.16
N GLY A 602 -27.00 10.68 8.26
CA GLY A 602 -26.34 10.44 9.55
C GLY A 602 -26.58 9.02 10.08
N SER A 603 -27.68 8.41 9.66
CA SER A 603 -28.00 7.00 9.92
C SER A 603 -27.27 6.00 9.00
N GLY A 604 -26.73 6.43 7.85
CA GLY A 604 -25.98 5.59 6.91
C GLY A 604 -26.25 5.94 5.44
N LYS A 605 -25.68 5.18 4.50
CA LYS A 605 -25.92 5.35 3.06
C LYS A 605 -27.26 4.73 2.65
N TYR A 606 -28.07 5.44 1.87
CA TYR A 606 -29.36 4.99 1.33
C TYR A 606 -29.36 5.02 -0.20
N ALA A 607 -30.04 4.05 -0.82
CA ALA A 607 -30.36 4.02 -2.24
C ALA A 607 -31.69 4.75 -2.51
N VAL A 608 -31.71 5.58 -3.55
CA VAL A 608 -32.94 6.23 -4.05
C VAL A 608 -33.44 5.46 -5.26
N ILE A 609 -34.61 4.86 -5.14
CA ILE A 609 -35.24 4.03 -6.17
C ILE A 609 -36.43 4.80 -6.72
N GLU A 610 -36.33 5.18 -7.98
CA GLU A 610 -37.39 5.85 -8.71
C GLU A 610 -38.36 4.82 -9.30
N LYS A 611 -39.64 4.95 -8.95
CA LYS A 611 -40.74 4.20 -9.56
C LYS A 611 -41.50 5.12 -10.53
N SER A 612 -42.55 4.62 -11.17
CA SER A 612 -43.29 5.37 -12.20
C SER A 612 -44.00 6.64 -11.71
N ARG A 613 -44.35 6.74 -10.42
CA ARG A 613 -45.12 7.86 -9.84
C ARG A 613 -44.65 8.31 -8.46
N GLU A 614 -43.60 7.69 -7.94
CA GLU A 614 -43.08 7.91 -6.59
C GLU A 614 -41.63 7.50 -6.55
N PHE A 615 -40.94 7.80 -5.45
CA PHE A 615 -39.65 7.21 -5.16
C PHE A 615 -39.61 6.69 -3.73
N THR A 616 -38.75 5.70 -3.52
CA THR A 616 -38.52 5.08 -2.22
C THR A 616 -37.04 5.16 -1.87
N MET A 617 -36.75 5.28 -0.57
CA MET A 617 -35.40 5.29 -0.04
C MET A 617 -35.20 4.04 0.82
N VAL A 618 -34.09 3.35 0.61
CA VAL A 618 -33.76 2.13 1.35
C VAL A 618 -32.29 2.04 1.73
N PRO A 619 -31.90 1.30 2.79
CA PRO A 619 -30.51 1.14 3.15
C PRO A 619 -29.65 0.60 2.00
N TRP A 620 -28.48 1.21 1.78
CA TRP A 620 -27.55 0.84 0.71
C TRP A 620 -26.98 -0.56 0.93
N ARG A 621 -26.82 -1.33 -0.16
CA ARG A 621 -26.05 -2.58 -0.15
C ARG A 621 -24.97 -2.51 -1.22
N PRO A 622 -23.74 -3.00 -0.97
CA PRO A 622 -22.64 -2.94 -1.95
C PRO A 622 -22.95 -3.56 -3.32
N VAL A 623 -23.89 -4.51 -3.38
CA VAL A 623 -24.35 -5.09 -4.65
C VAL A 623 -24.95 -4.03 -5.61
N LEU A 624 -25.43 -2.90 -5.09
CA LEU A 624 -26.02 -1.81 -5.86
C LEU A 624 -25.00 -0.88 -6.54
N GLU A 625 -23.72 -0.94 -6.15
CA GLU A 625 -22.68 0.01 -6.61
C GLU A 625 -22.58 0.10 -8.14
N HIS A 626 -22.73 -1.04 -8.84
CA HIS A 626 -22.61 -1.14 -10.31
C HIS A 626 -23.95 -1.03 -11.05
N HIS A 627 -25.01 -0.65 -10.35
CA HIS A 627 -26.39 -0.66 -10.85
C HIS A 627 -27.07 0.70 -10.81
N ILE A 628 -26.33 1.76 -10.51
CA ILE A 628 -26.83 3.14 -10.65
C ILE A 628 -27.23 3.37 -12.12
N GLY A 629 -28.43 3.90 -12.33
CA GLY A 629 -29.08 4.08 -13.63
C GLY A 629 -29.78 2.85 -14.19
N LYS A 630 -29.78 1.70 -13.49
CA LYS A 630 -30.42 0.45 -13.96
C LYS A 630 -31.65 0.10 -13.14
N GLU A 631 -32.53 -0.72 -13.73
CA GLU A 631 -33.65 -1.34 -13.01
C GLU A 631 -33.14 -2.33 -11.95
N VAL A 632 -33.68 -2.22 -10.75
CA VAL A 632 -33.42 -3.09 -9.62
C VAL A 632 -34.75 -3.55 -9.02
N SER A 633 -34.78 -4.79 -8.53
CA SER A 633 -35.91 -5.34 -7.79
C SER A 633 -35.44 -5.94 -6.48
N GLY A 634 -36.27 -5.91 -5.44
CA GLY A 634 -35.94 -6.52 -4.17
C GLY A 634 -37.11 -6.62 -3.22
N VAL A 635 -36.96 -7.43 -2.17
CA VAL A 635 -37.98 -7.57 -1.12
C VAL A 635 -37.38 -7.09 0.20
N VAL A 636 -38.11 -6.20 0.88
CA VAL A 636 -37.76 -5.69 2.20
C VAL A 636 -37.96 -6.79 3.24
N ARG A 637 -36.93 -7.10 4.02
CA ARG A 637 -36.97 -8.01 5.17
C ARG A 637 -36.54 -7.26 6.43
N ALA A 638 -36.78 -7.89 7.58
CA ALA A 638 -36.42 -7.33 8.89
C ALA A 638 -34.92 -6.96 9.00
N GLU A 639 -34.03 -7.72 8.36
CA GLU A 639 -32.58 -7.49 8.35
C GLU A 639 -32.07 -6.72 7.11
N GLY A 640 -32.97 -6.15 6.30
CA GLY A 640 -32.64 -5.39 5.09
C GLY A 640 -33.23 -5.98 3.80
N ILE A 641 -32.75 -5.55 2.64
CA ILE A 641 -33.36 -5.90 1.35
C ILE A 641 -32.61 -7.01 0.65
N SER A 642 -33.33 -8.05 0.22
CA SER A 642 -32.82 -9.05 -0.72
C SER A 642 -33.03 -8.55 -2.14
N TRP A 643 -31.94 -8.26 -2.86
CA TRP A 643 -31.98 -7.72 -4.21
C TRP A 643 -31.92 -8.83 -5.27
N THR A 644 -32.72 -8.70 -6.31
CA THR A 644 -32.65 -9.43 -7.57
C THR A 644 -32.38 -8.42 -8.68
N ILE A 645 -31.26 -8.58 -9.39
CA ILE A 645 -30.77 -7.57 -10.34
C ILE A 645 -30.77 -8.16 -11.75
N GLY A 646 -31.53 -7.52 -12.65
CA GLY A 646 -31.74 -7.96 -14.03
C GLY A 646 -32.97 -8.85 -14.22
N ARG A 647 -33.53 -8.83 -15.44
CA ARG A 647 -34.58 -9.76 -15.87
C ARG A 647 -33.97 -11.16 -15.97
N GLU A 648 -34.18 -12.01 -14.97
CA GLU A 648 -34.24 -13.45 -15.24
C GLU A 648 -35.43 -13.67 -16.18
N ARG A 649 -35.14 -13.88 -17.46
CA ARG A 649 -36.08 -14.58 -18.34
C ARG A 649 -36.21 -16.01 -17.82
N SER A 650 -37.05 -16.20 -16.81
CA SER A 650 -37.73 -17.47 -16.63
C SER A 650 -38.62 -17.63 -17.86
N GLY A 651 -38.16 -18.42 -18.83
CA GLY A 651 -39.01 -18.88 -19.91
C GLY A 651 -40.21 -19.64 -19.31
N PRO A 652 -41.40 -19.57 -19.90
CA PRO A 652 -42.58 -20.23 -19.35
C PRO A 652 -42.34 -21.73 -19.27
N GLY A 653 -42.47 -22.29 -18.06
CA GLY A 653 -42.67 -23.72 -17.88
C GLY A 653 -44.01 -24.08 -18.52
N VAL A 654 -43.96 -24.92 -19.55
CA VAL A 654 -45.15 -25.58 -20.08
C VAL A 654 -45.55 -26.64 -19.06
N SER A 655 -46.83 -26.64 -18.72
CA SER A 655 -47.52 -27.51 -17.77
C SER A 655 -47.24 -28.99 -17.93
#